data_AF-A0A8W7P777-F1
#
_entry.id   AF-A0A8W7P777-F1
#
_cell.length_a   1.000
_cell.length_b   1.000
_cell.length_c   1.000
_cell.angle_alpha   90.00
_cell.angle_beta   90.00
_cell.angle_gamma   90.00
#
_symmetry.space_group_name_H-M   'P 1'
#
loop_
_entity.id
_entity.type
_entity.pdbx_description
1 polymer ?
#
loop_
_entity_poly.entity_id
_entity_poly.type
_entity_poly.pdbx_seq_one_letter_code
_entity_poly.pdbx_strand_id
1 'polypeptide(L)'
;MDPGVIRKLDEVVVNRIAAGEIIQRPANALKEMIENSLDAKATSITITVKAGGLRSLQIQDNGTGIRREDLGIVCERFTTSKLQSFDDLSSISTYGFRGEALASISHVAHLTIVTKTKHEKCAYKACYEDGKLKGDIKPIAGNQGTQITVDELFYNVPMRKQALKTPNEEFQRISDVVSRYAVHNPHACFILKKFGETATIRTQAKTTVEHSIGAIYGAGIGKALVPIELRDEVMQLTVEGYVTNVNFSLKKGISLMFINHRAVECSALKKAIDAIYAVYLPKGSAPFVYLSLELNPQNVDVNVHPTKHEVHFLHEEEIVEKVKLLVERALLGGNAARSYTQALLPGATQPLDSSKVNESMVGGGDEKPRLDYKFVRTSHSEQKLEKFFNISGSGAGSSAGGGVPMKEEPQDEVVEPKLTQPSPSRKKKVVKRETRLHSIHTLRQQVESDGDENLRKIFRELTYVGTIDREQVLIQYDTKMYLSKVQPIAEELFYQLLLFNFGNFERLTLSEPLDLKRLVHAGLDDPASGYTEEDGPADELADVIVQKLVSKAPVLREYYNLSIREDGCLESLPKLLDNYIPSLVFLPMYVIRLATDVEWEEEQECFRTFSRETAHFFSRIALTKPEKEYRWELEHVLYPAVRNYLIPPKEMVKNGSLLQLASLPELYRITGFSVRFGVQVGLHEPLFAVVVLDVILQHVHHLVVVLFRRRLHARRPVEDVPVVRRQVDQLIVQLRLGGAHLRQILGGERAEQQAVLEHTTFARLIQHFTPFYPHTH
;
A
#
# COMPACT_ATOMS: atom_id res chain seq x y z
N MET A 1 -17.06 -36.06 -9.69
CA MET A 1 -16.60 -35.35 -10.92
C MET A 1 -15.17 -35.75 -11.12
N ASP A 2 -14.85 -36.41 -12.23
CA ASP A 2 -13.45 -36.71 -12.52
C ASP A 2 -12.67 -35.40 -12.75
N PRO A 3 -11.46 -35.28 -12.20
CA PRO A 3 -10.63 -34.11 -12.44
C PRO A 3 -10.32 -33.98 -13.93
N GLY A 4 -10.41 -32.75 -14.45
CA GLY A 4 -10.11 -32.48 -15.85
C GLY A 4 -8.65 -32.83 -16.19
N VAL A 5 -8.45 -33.42 -17.37
CA VAL A 5 -7.10 -33.75 -17.87
C VAL A 5 -6.37 -32.46 -18.28
N ILE A 6 -5.22 -32.21 -17.65
CA ILE A 6 -4.34 -31.08 -17.96
C ILE A 6 -3.75 -31.27 -19.37
N ARG A 7 -3.88 -30.25 -20.23
CA ARG A 7 -3.34 -30.25 -21.60
C ARG A 7 -2.61 -28.94 -21.88
N LYS A 8 -1.56 -29.01 -22.71
CA LYS A 8 -0.87 -27.81 -23.21
C LYS A 8 -1.82 -27.03 -24.11
N LEU A 9 -1.85 -25.70 -23.94
CA LEU A 9 -2.57 -24.80 -24.83
C LEU A 9 -1.80 -24.65 -26.14
N ASP A 10 -2.54 -24.39 -27.22
CA ASP A 10 -1.98 -24.01 -28.52
C ASP A 10 -1.16 -22.71 -28.38
N GLU A 11 0.03 -22.67 -28.98
CA GLU A 11 0.92 -21.52 -28.94
C GLU A 11 0.25 -20.23 -29.43
N VAL A 12 -0.64 -20.32 -30.43
CA VAL A 12 -1.40 -19.16 -30.93
C VAL A 12 -2.29 -18.59 -29.82
N VAL A 13 -2.92 -19.47 -29.02
CA VAL A 13 -3.76 -19.08 -27.89
C VAL A 13 -2.90 -18.47 -26.78
N VAL A 14 -1.78 -19.09 -26.42
CA VAL A 14 -0.84 -18.57 -25.42
C VAL A 14 -0.34 -17.18 -25.81
N ASN A 15 0.07 -17.01 -27.07
CA ASN A 15 0.60 -15.74 -27.54
C ASN A 15 -0.45 -14.63 -27.56
N ARG A 16 -1.70 -14.95 -27.89
CA ARG A 16 -2.83 -14.00 -27.84
C ARG A 16 -3.23 -13.62 -26.41
N ILE A 17 -3.20 -14.57 -25.47
CA ILE A 17 -3.46 -14.30 -24.06
C ILE A 17 -2.39 -13.35 -23.52
N ALA A 18 -1.11 -13.70 -23.69
CA ALA A 18 0.01 -12.88 -23.23
C ALA A 18 0.05 -11.50 -23.91
N ALA A 19 -0.25 -11.42 -25.21
CA ALA A 19 -0.37 -10.13 -25.90
C ALA A 19 -1.47 -9.24 -25.30
N GLY A 20 -2.54 -9.86 -24.81
CA GLY A 20 -3.64 -9.20 -24.12
C GLY A 20 -3.31 -8.66 -22.72
N GLU A 21 -2.32 -9.24 -22.04
CA GLU A 21 -1.83 -8.78 -20.75
C GLU A 21 -0.89 -7.57 -20.91
N ILE A 22 -0.03 -7.61 -21.95
CA ILE A 22 0.93 -6.55 -22.28
C ILE A 22 0.20 -5.35 -22.90
N ILE A 23 -0.66 -5.57 -23.90
CA ILE A 23 -1.39 -4.52 -24.60
C ILE A 23 -2.86 -4.53 -24.19
N GLN A 24 -3.17 -3.78 -23.13
CA GLN A 24 -4.53 -3.67 -22.61
C GLN A 24 -5.37 -2.62 -23.35
N ARG A 25 -4.75 -1.55 -23.86
CA ARG A 25 -5.40 -0.38 -24.46
C ARG A 25 -4.52 0.28 -25.53
N PRO A 26 -5.08 1.13 -26.43
CA PRO A 26 -4.29 1.87 -27.43
C PRO A 26 -3.15 2.72 -26.84
N ALA A 27 -3.37 3.33 -25.67
CA ALA A 27 -2.35 4.14 -25.01
C ALA A 27 -1.11 3.34 -24.57
N ASN A 28 -1.27 2.06 -24.20
CA ASN A 28 -0.13 1.18 -23.86
C ASN A 28 0.69 0.85 -25.11
N ALA A 29 0.01 0.51 -26.22
CA ALA A 29 0.70 0.28 -27.50
C ALA A 29 1.46 1.53 -27.95
N LEU A 30 0.85 2.71 -27.79
CA LEU A 30 1.52 3.98 -28.11
C LEU A 30 2.74 4.22 -27.23
N LYS A 31 2.64 3.97 -25.91
CA LYS A 31 3.77 4.12 -24.97
C LYS A 31 4.96 3.28 -25.43
N GLU A 32 4.77 2.00 -25.70
CA GLU A 32 5.85 1.10 -26.17
C GLU A 32 6.44 1.55 -27.51
N MET A 33 5.61 2.07 -28.43
CA MET A 33 6.09 2.59 -29.69
C MET A 33 6.90 3.90 -29.54
N ILE A 34 6.47 4.82 -28.67
CA ILE A 34 7.21 6.06 -28.35
C ILE A 34 8.57 5.71 -27.74
N GLU A 35 8.59 4.78 -26.79
CA GLU A 35 9.81 4.28 -26.17
C GLU A 35 10.79 3.70 -27.19
N ASN A 36 10.29 2.92 -28.17
CA ASN A 36 11.11 2.41 -29.26
C ASN A 36 11.65 3.51 -30.18
N SER A 37 10.86 4.55 -30.47
CA SER A 37 11.33 5.70 -31.25
C SER A 37 12.41 6.49 -30.51
N LEU A 38 12.28 6.66 -29.19
CA LEU A 38 13.28 7.33 -28.35
C LEU A 38 14.57 6.51 -28.25
N ASP A 39 14.47 5.18 -28.06
CA ASP A 39 15.63 4.27 -28.11
C ASP A 39 16.35 4.32 -29.47
N ALA A 40 15.61 4.55 -30.56
CA ALA A 40 16.14 4.76 -31.91
C ALA A 40 16.72 6.18 -32.14
N LYS A 41 16.88 6.97 -31.09
CA LYS A 41 17.42 8.34 -31.09
C LYS A 41 16.62 9.31 -31.98
N ALA A 42 15.30 9.14 -32.04
CA ALA A 42 14.44 10.06 -32.78
C ALA A 42 14.46 11.47 -32.18
N THR A 43 14.47 12.47 -33.04
CA THR A 43 14.37 13.90 -32.68
C THR A 43 13.02 14.51 -33.06
N SER A 44 12.23 13.81 -33.87
CA SER A 44 10.88 14.20 -34.27
C SER A 44 9.99 12.97 -34.31
N ILE A 45 8.90 13.00 -33.55
CA ILE A 45 7.91 11.92 -33.40
C ILE A 45 6.53 12.50 -33.71
N THR A 46 5.90 11.99 -34.76
CA THR A 46 4.56 12.38 -35.20
C THR A 46 3.58 11.23 -34.98
N ILE A 47 2.50 11.50 -34.27
CA ILE A 47 1.49 10.52 -33.87
C ILE A 47 0.15 10.95 -34.47
N THR A 48 -0.44 10.06 -35.25
CA THR A 48 -1.75 10.26 -35.89
C THR A 48 -2.72 9.21 -35.37
N VAL A 49 -3.86 9.66 -34.87
CA VAL A 49 -4.86 8.80 -34.22
C VAL A 49 -6.20 8.88 -34.94
N LYS A 50 -6.83 7.73 -35.20
CA LYS A 50 -8.19 7.63 -35.76
C LYS A 50 -9.10 6.83 -34.84
N ALA A 51 -10.28 7.38 -34.53
CA ALA A 51 -11.27 6.77 -33.64
C ALA A 51 -10.66 6.27 -32.30
N GLY A 52 -9.92 7.15 -31.61
CA GLY A 52 -9.30 6.83 -30.31
C GLY A 52 -8.15 5.81 -30.38
N GLY A 53 -7.64 5.50 -31.58
CA GLY A 53 -6.58 4.52 -31.79
C GLY A 53 -7.09 3.09 -32.02
N LEU A 54 -8.42 2.89 -31.96
CA LEU A 54 -9.04 1.58 -32.21
C LEU A 54 -9.08 1.23 -33.70
N ARG A 55 -9.30 2.24 -34.55
CA ARG A 55 -9.36 2.03 -36.00
C ARG A 55 -7.97 2.08 -36.62
N SER A 56 -7.18 3.08 -36.24
CA SER A 56 -5.81 3.25 -36.71
C SER A 56 -5.02 4.10 -35.73
N LEU A 57 -3.82 3.64 -35.38
CA LEU A 57 -2.83 4.33 -34.58
C LEU A 57 -1.50 4.31 -35.34
N GLN A 58 -1.02 5.48 -35.74
CA GLN A 58 0.19 5.63 -36.52
C GLN A 58 1.21 6.48 -35.76
N ILE A 59 2.44 6.00 -35.69
CA ILE A 59 3.60 6.76 -35.22
C ILE A 59 4.63 6.83 -36.33
N GLN A 60 5.25 7.98 -36.49
CA GLN A 60 6.32 8.22 -37.45
C GLN A 60 7.45 8.94 -36.74
N ASP A 61 8.64 8.36 -36.80
CA ASP A 61 9.86 8.93 -36.25
C ASP A 61 10.93 9.16 -37.34
N ASN A 62 11.95 9.92 -36.97
CA ASN A 62 13.16 10.13 -37.78
C ASN A 62 14.40 9.48 -37.14
N GLY A 63 14.22 8.36 -36.44
CA GLY A 63 15.30 7.63 -35.77
C GLY A 63 16.23 6.90 -36.75
N THR A 64 17.01 5.94 -36.24
CA THR A 64 17.98 5.16 -37.02
C THR A 64 17.36 4.23 -38.08
N GLY A 65 16.08 3.92 -37.97
CA GLY A 65 15.41 2.90 -38.80
C GLY A 65 15.76 1.47 -38.37
N ILE A 66 15.11 0.50 -39.02
CA ILE A 66 15.32 -0.94 -38.86
C ILE A 66 15.89 -1.46 -40.19
N ARG A 67 16.89 -2.35 -40.13
CA ARG A 67 17.53 -2.88 -41.35
C ARG A 67 16.58 -3.81 -42.10
N ARG A 68 16.69 -3.88 -43.42
CA ARG A 68 15.85 -4.76 -44.25
C ARG A 68 15.90 -6.22 -43.79
N GLU A 69 17.08 -6.74 -43.47
CA GLU A 69 17.28 -8.11 -43.02
C GLU A 69 16.55 -8.44 -41.71
N ASP A 70 16.41 -7.45 -40.81
CA ASP A 70 15.77 -7.63 -39.51
C ASP A 70 14.24 -7.59 -39.59
N LEU A 71 13.67 -7.09 -40.69
CA LEU A 71 12.21 -7.04 -40.90
C LEU A 71 11.56 -8.43 -40.92
N GLY A 72 12.32 -9.50 -41.18
CA GLY A 72 11.79 -10.86 -41.08
C GLY A 72 11.43 -11.25 -39.64
N ILE A 73 12.22 -10.78 -38.67
CA ILE A 73 12.21 -11.25 -37.27
C ILE A 73 11.74 -10.19 -36.27
N VAL A 74 11.58 -8.92 -36.68
CA VAL A 74 11.28 -7.80 -35.77
C VAL A 74 9.98 -7.94 -34.98
N CYS A 75 9.03 -8.75 -35.46
CA CYS A 75 7.76 -9.04 -34.78
C CYS A 75 7.72 -10.44 -34.14
N GLU A 76 8.84 -11.17 -34.14
CA GLU A 76 8.97 -12.42 -33.40
C GLU A 76 9.24 -12.14 -31.91
N ARG A 77 8.76 -13.04 -31.05
CA ARG A 77 8.99 -12.89 -29.60
C ARG A 77 10.47 -13.07 -29.27
N PHE A 78 10.92 -12.39 -28.22
CA PHE A 78 12.29 -12.47 -27.70
C PHE A 78 13.37 -12.00 -28.68
N THR A 79 12.98 -11.26 -29.73
CA THR A 79 13.92 -10.67 -30.68
C THR A 79 14.18 -9.22 -30.30
N THR A 80 15.43 -8.91 -29.94
CA THR A 80 15.82 -7.54 -29.56
C THR A 80 17.24 -7.21 -29.98
N SER A 81 17.49 -5.94 -30.25
CA SER A 81 18.83 -5.39 -30.53
C SER A 81 19.50 -4.78 -29.29
N LYS A 82 18.83 -4.83 -28.13
CA LYS A 82 19.18 -4.03 -26.93
C LYS A 82 19.85 -4.85 -25.82
N LEU A 83 19.84 -6.18 -25.93
CA LEU A 83 20.31 -7.09 -24.89
C LEU A 83 20.94 -8.32 -25.56
N GLN A 84 22.17 -8.69 -25.19
CA GLN A 84 22.87 -9.85 -25.78
C GLN A 84 23.13 -10.95 -24.74
N SER A 85 23.37 -10.59 -23.48
CA SER A 85 23.69 -11.53 -22.40
C SER A 85 22.88 -11.26 -21.13
N PHE A 86 22.68 -12.27 -20.28
CA PHE A 86 21.92 -12.12 -19.04
C PHE A 86 22.50 -11.03 -18.10
N ASP A 87 23.82 -10.85 -18.09
CA ASP A 87 24.50 -9.86 -17.26
C ASP A 87 24.16 -8.41 -17.67
N ASP A 88 23.81 -8.20 -18.95
CA ASP A 88 23.38 -6.89 -19.46
C ASP A 88 22.10 -6.41 -18.75
N LEU A 89 21.28 -7.34 -18.21
CA LEU A 89 20.02 -7.04 -17.50
C LEU A 89 20.23 -6.11 -16.30
N SER A 90 21.40 -6.19 -15.67
CA SER A 90 21.77 -5.36 -14.52
C SER A 90 22.22 -3.93 -14.86
N SER A 91 22.47 -3.65 -16.16
CA SER A 91 23.07 -2.39 -16.63
C SER A 91 22.18 -1.61 -17.63
N ILE A 92 20.96 -2.09 -17.87
CA ILE A 92 20.10 -1.56 -18.95
C ILE A 92 19.72 -0.10 -18.71
N SER A 93 20.09 0.75 -19.67
CA SER A 93 19.70 2.17 -19.76
C SER A 93 18.64 2.47 -20.84
N THR A 94 18.17 1.45 -21.57
CA THR A 94 17.17 1.61 -22.64
C THR A 94 15.72 1.46 -22.16
N TYR A 95 14.78 2.10 -22.86
CA TYR A 95 13.36 2.11 -22.53
C TYR A 95 12.65 0.76 -22.77
N GLY A 96 13.22 -0.19 -23.51
CA GLY A 96 12.66 -1.55 -23.63
C GLY A 96 13.75 -2.59 -23.86
N PHE A 97 13.55 -3.83 -23.42
CA PHE A 97 14.61 -4.85 -23.55
C PHE A 97 14.14 -6.29 -23.77
N ARG A 98 12.83 -6.58 -23.72
CA ARG A 98 12.30 -7.95 -23.80
C ARG A 98 12.07 -8.48 -25.21
N GLY A 99 12.00 -7.59 -26.22
CA GLY A 99 11.67 -7.99 -27.59
C GLY A 99 10.22 -8.49 -27.75
N GLU A 100 9.29 -8.05 -26.90
CA GLU A 100 7.91 -8.57 -26.88
C GLU A 100 6.86 -7.56 -27.38
N ALA A 101 7.18 -6.27 -27.41
CA ALA A 101 6.17 -5.21 -27.64
C ALA A 101 5.55 -5.29 -29.04
N LEU A 102 6.36 -5.29 -30.11
CA LEU A 102 5.86 -5.35 -31.48
C LEU A 102 5.20 -6.70 -31.79
N ALA A 103 5.78 -7.80 -31.28
CA ALA A 103 5.19 -9.12 -31.35
C ALA A 103 3.79 -9.14 -30.73
N SER A 104 3.63 -8.58 -29.54
CA SER A 104 2.34 -8.50 -28.83
C SER A 104 1.32 -7.66 -29.61
N ILE A 105 1.72 -6.52 -30.14
CA ILE A 105 0.84 -5.67 -30.97
C ILE A 105 0.39 -6.42 -32.22
N SER A 106 1.29 -7.15 -32.89
CA SER A 106 0.96 -7.91 -34.11
C SER A 106 -0.04 -9.07 -33.89
N HIS A 107 -0.12 -9.62 -32.67
CA HIS A 107 -1.10 -10.66 -32.32
C HIS A 107 -2.51 -10.12 -32.08
N VAL A 108 -2.66 -8.82 -31.82
CA VAL A 108 -3.96 -8.20 -31.50
C VAL A 108 -4.38 -7.11 -32.51
N ALA A 109 -3.58 -6.86 -33.54
CA ALA A 109 -3.83 -5.84 -34.56
C ALA A 109 -3.12 -6.18 -35.87
N HIS A 110 -3.51 -5.50 -36.95
CA HIS A 110 -2.78 -5.53 -38.21
C HIS A 110 -1.66 -4.49 -38.16
N LEU A 111 -0.41 -4.97 -38.15
CA LEU A 111 0.77 -4.13 -38.00
C LEU A 111 1.45 -3.90 -39.34
N THR A 112 1.74 -2.65 -39.67
CA THR A 112 2.53 -2.28 -40.85
C THR A 112 3.73 -1.46 -40.40
N ILE A 113 4.93 -1.86 -40.83
CA ILE A 113 6.17 -1.12 -40.58
C ILE A 113 6.70 -0.62 -41.91
N VAL A 114 6.97 0.68 -41.98
CA VAL A 114 7.72 1.33 -43.05
C VAL A 114 8.98 1.91 -42.45
N THR A 115 10.15 1.51 -42.93
CA THR A 115 11.41 1.95 -42.33
C THR A 115 12.48 2.20 -43.38
N LYS A 116 13.44 3.05 -43.05
CA LYS A 116 14.63 3.31 -43.86
C LYS A 116 15.80 3.62 -42.95
N THR A 117 16.91 2.92 -43.16
CA THR A 117 18.20 3.24 -42.53
C THR A 117 19.02 4.21 -43.39
N LYS A 118 20.04 4.83 -42.77
CA LYS A 118 20.84 5.89 -43.43
C LYS A 118 21.60 5.37 -44.64
N HIS A 119 21.93 4.08 -44.63
CA HIS A 119 22.73 3.42 -45.66
C HIS A 119 21.88 2.87 -46.81
N GLU A 120 20.56 2.76 -46.64
CA GLU A 120 19.67 2.21 -47.66
C GLU A 120 19.19 3.26 -48.67
N LYS A 121 19.06 2.86 -49.93
CA LYS A 121 18.63 3.75 -51.02
C LYS A 121 17.15 4.11 -50.94
N CYS A 122 16.29 3.16 -50.58
CA CYS A 122 14.84 3.30 -50.47
C CYS A 122 14.34 2.84 -49.09
N ALA A 123 13.07 3.12 -48.79
CA ALA A 123 12.41 2.59 -47.61
C ALA A 123 11.78 1.22 -47.94
N TYR A 124 11.57 0.42 -46.91
CA TYR A 124 10.94 -0.89 -47.04
C TYR A 124 9.65 -0.94 -46.22
N LYS A 125 8.61 -1.53 -46.81
CA LYS A 125 7.32 -1.78 -46.19
C LYS A 125 7.15 -3.27 -45.92
N ALA A 126 6.84 -3.60 -44.67
CA ALA A 126 6.53 -4.93 -44.20
C ALA A 126 5.18 -4.91 -43.46
N CYS A 127 4.36 -5.94 -43.68
CA CYS A 127 3.07 -6.12 -43.00
C CYS A 127 3.16 -7.37 -42.12
N TYR A 128 2.54 -7.37 -40.95
CA TYR A 128 2.62 -8.46 -39.99
C TYR A 128 1.25 -8.82 -39.43
N GLU A 129 1.07 -10.12 -39.19
CA GLU A 129 -0.13 -10.71 -38.60
C GLU A 129 0.29 -11.90 -37.73
N ASP A 130 -0.19 -11.96 -36.49
CA ASP A 130 0.17 -13.00 -35.50
C ASP A 130 1.71 -13.16 -35.35
N GLY A 131 2.44 -12.04 -35.37
CA GLY A 131 3.91 -11.99 -35.22
C GLY A 131 4.71 -12.39 -36.46
N LYS A 132 4.05 -12.83 -37.54
CA LYS A 132 4.71 -13.29 -38.77
C LYS A 132 4.58 -12.27 -39.90
N LEU A 133 5.57 -12.25 -40.78
CA LEU A 133 5.56 -11.41 -41.98
C LEU A 133 4.49 -11.90 -42.96
N LYS A 134 3.58 -10.99 -43.34
CA LYS A 134 2.51 -11.22 -44.32
C LYS A 134 2.92 -10.71 -45.70
N GLY A 135 3.38 -11.63 -46.54
CA GLY A 135 3.84 -11.36 -47.89
C GLY A 135 5.26 -10.80 -47.96
N ASP A 136 5.67 -10.37 -49.15
CA ASP A 136 7.05 -9.90 -49.38
C ASP A 136 7.28 -8.47 -48.89
N ILE A 137 8.52 -8.19 -48.49
CA ILE A 137 9.00 -6.85 -48.16
C ILE A 137 9.02 -6.00 -49.43
N LYS A 138 8.25 -4.90 -49.45
CA LYS A 138 8.10 -4.05 -50.64
C LYS A 138 8.95 -2.78 -50.55
N PRO A 139 9.76 -2.45 -51.57
CA PRO A 139 10.46 -1.17 -51.62
C PRO A 139 9.47 -0.04 -51.90
N ILE A 140 9.53 1.03 -51.12
CA ILE A 140 8.70 2.22 -51.25
C ILE A 140 9.51 3.51 -51.05
N ALA A 141 8.93 4.63 -51.44
CA ALA A 141 9.50 5.95 -51.11
C ALA A 141 9.31 6.23 -49.61
N GLY A 142 10.36 6.72 -48.96
CA GLY A 142 10.33 7.09 -47.56
C GLY A 142 11.63 7.78 -47.13
N ASN A 143 11.50 8.60 -46.10
CA ASN A 143 12.63 9.27 -45.47
C ASN A 143 13.25 8.39 -44.39
N GLN A 144 14.43 8.79 -43.90
CA GLN A 144 15.09 8.17 -42.76
C GLN A 144 14.16 8.07 -41.54
N GLY A 145 14.14 6.90 -40.90
CA GLY A 145 13.36 6.65 -39.69
C GLY A 145 12.38 5.49 -39.84
N THR A 146 11.44 5.39 -38.91
CA THR A 146 10.43 4.33 -38.90
C THR A 146 9.04 4.90 -38.76
N GLN A 147 8.10 4.34 -39.51
CA GLN A 147 6.68 4.55 -39.37
C GLN A 147 6.01 3.23 -39.04
N ILE A 148 5.32 3.19 -37.92
CA ILE A 148 4.55 2.02 -37.47
C ILE A 148 3.08 2.39 -37.52
N THR A 149 2.29 1.57 -38.21
CA THR A 149 0.84 1.72 -38.33
C THR A 149 0.17 0.48 -37.74
N VAL A 150 -0.69 0.70 -36.75
CA VAL A 150 -1.47 -0.32 -36.04
C VAL A 150 -2.93 -0.12 -36.42
N ASP A 151 -3.46 -1.00 -37.26
CA ASP A 151 -4.84 -0.94 -37.74
C ASP A 151 -5.70 -2.01 -37.03
N GLU A 152 -6.96 -1.63 -36.75
CA GLU A 152 -7.97 -2.48 -36.12
C GLU A 152 -7.50 -3.19 -34.82
N LEU A 153 -7.10 -2.39 -33.83
CA LEU A 153 -6.70 -2.93 -32.52
C LEU A 153 -7.84 -3.74 -31.88
N PHE A 154 -7.52 -4.95 -31.43
CA PHE A 154 -8.41 -5.96 -30.86
C PHE A 154 -9.48 -6.49 -31.82
N TYR A 155 -9.24 -6.51 -33.14
CA TYR A 155 -10.17 -7.09 -34.12
C TYR A 155 -10.54 -8.56 -33.81
N ASN A 156 -9.59 -9.33 -33.28
CA ASN A 156 -9.73 -10.75 -32.96
C ASN A 156 -10.14 -11.01 -31.49
N VAL A 157 -10.34 -9.97 -30.66
CA VAL A 157 -10.80 -10.09 -29.26
C VAL A 157 -12.01 -9.18 -29.03
N PRO A 158 -13.22 -9.56 -29.50
CA PRO A 158 -14.38 -8.66 -29.57
C PRO A 158 -14.87 -8.21 -28.18
N MET A 159 -14.85 -9.10 -27.18
CA MET A 159 -15.22 -8.72 -25.80
C MET A 159 -14.31 -7.63 -25.24
N ARG A 160 -13.00 -7.67 -25.53
CA ARG A 160 -12.07 -6.62 -25.11
C ARG A 160 -12.33 -5.32 -25.86
N LYS A 161 -12.58 -5.38 -27.17
CA LYS A 161 -12.95 -4.21 -27.97
C LYS A 161 -14.23 -3.52 -27.46
N GLN A 162 -15.22 -4.30 -27.01
CA GLN A 162 -16.46 -3.80 -26.41
C GLN A 162 -16.27 -3.25 -24.99
N ALA A 163 -15.32 -3.78 -24.22
CA ALA A 163 -15.00 -3.31 -22.87
C ALA A 163 -14.22 -1.98 -22.85
N LEU A 164 -13.68 -1.54 -23.99
CA LEU A 164 -13.00 -0.24 -24.10
C LEU A 164 -14.01 0.89 -24.07
N LYS A 165 -13.56 2.03 -23.55
CA LYS A 165 -14.42 3.19 -23.36
C LYS A 165 -14.68 3.93 -24.66
N THR A 166 -15.40 5.05 -24.58
CA THR A 166 -15.68 5.90 -25.76
C THR A 166 -14.38 6.29 -26.48
N PRO A 167 -14.37 6.40 -27.83
CA PRO A 167 -13.18 6.79 -28.59
C PRO A 167 -12.53 8.10 -28.15
N ASN A 168 -13.33 9.02 -27.60
CA ASN A 168 -12.82 10.29 -27.08
C ASN A 168 -12.06 10.12 -25.77
N GLU A 169 -12.51 9.26 -24.86
CA GLU A 169 -11.77 8.94 -23.63
C GLU A 169 -10.44 8.24 -23.91
N GLU A 170 -10.40 7.32 -24.88
CA GLU A 170 -9.14 6.67 -25.28
C GLU A 170 -8.17 7.68 -25.93
N PHE A 171 -8.68 8.63 -26.72
CA PHE A 171 -7.87 9.72 -27.25
C PHE A 171 -7.29 10.61 -26.15
N GLN A 172 -8.07 10.93 -25.11
CA GLN A 172 -7.55 11.71 -23.97
C GLN A 172 -6.41 10.97 -23.25
N ARG A 173 -6.50 9.66 -23.07
CA ARG A 173 -5.40 8.88 -22.50
C ARG A 173 -4.15 8.85 -23.38
N ILE A 174 -4.34 8.75 -24.70
CA ILE A 174 -3.24 8.89 -25.66
C ILE A 174 -2.58 10.27 -25.50
N SER A 175 -3.40 11.33 -25.44
CA SER A 175 -2.95 12.70 -25.23
C SER A 175 -2.16 12.86 -23.93
N ASP A 176 -2.62 12.24 -22.85
CA ASP A 176 -1.93 12.24 -21.55
C ASP A 176 -0.55 11.59 -21.68
N VAL A 177 -0.45 10.39 -22.26
CA VAL A 177 0.84 9.69 -22.46
C VAL A 177 1.81 10.53 -23.29
N VAL A 178 1.36 11.05 -24.44
CA VAL A 178 2.20 11.91 -25.29
C VAL A 178 2.67 13.15 -24.52
N SER A 179 1.78 13.78 -23.75
CA SER A 179 2.12 14.94 -22.92
C SER A 179 3.19 14.61 -21.88
N ARG A 180 3.12 13.43 -21.23
CA ARG A 180 4.15 13.02 -20.25
C ARG A 180 5.52 12.91 -20.93
N TYR A 181 5.63 12.15 -22.01
CA TYR A 181 6.91 11.93 -22.69
C TYR A 181 7.46 13.18 -23.38
N ALA A 182 6.58 14.05 -23.89
CA ALA A 182 6.97 15.30 -24.50
C ALA A 182 7.57 16.29 -23.48
N VAL A 183 7.11 16.28 -22.22
CA VAL A 183 7.73 17.06 -21.14
C VAL A 183 9.11 16.49 -20.76
N HIS A 184 9.21 15.17 -20.60
CA HIS A 184 10.45 14.53 -20.14
C HIS A 184 11.57 14.56 -21.19
N ASN A 185 11.22 14.57 -22.48
CA ASN A 185 12.18 14.55 -23.58
C ASN A 185 12.14 15.85 -24.40
N PRO A 186 12.59 16.99 -23.85
CA PRO A 186 12.50 18.28 -24.54
C PRO A 186 13.47 18.40 -25.74
N HIS A 187 14.38 17.44 -25.89
CA HIS A 187 15.24 17.32 -27.06
C HIS A 187 14.49 16.82 -28.31
N ALA A 188 13.37 16.12 -28.13
CA ALA A 188 12.54 15.57 -29.20
C ALA A 188 11.26 16.40 -29.41
N CYS A 189 10.89 16.61 -30.68
CA CYS A 189 9.62 17.22 -31.05
C CYS A 189 8.51 16.17 -31.08
N PHE A 190 7.39 16.45 -30.42
CA PHE A 190 6.21 15.61 -30.42
C PHE A 190 5.05 16.32 -31.09
N ILE A 191 4.40 15.63 -32.03
CA ILE A 191 3.22 16.12 -32.73
C ILE A 191 2.11 15.09 -32.58
N LEU A 192 1.01 15.42 -31.90
CA LEU A 192 -0.18 14.58 -31.81
C LEU A 192 -1.30 15.22 -32.62
N LYS A 193 -1.88 14.47 -33.57
CA LYS A 193 -3.03 14.92 -34.36
C LYS A 193 -4.09 13.83 -34.48
N LYS A 194 -5.36 14.25 -34.52
CA LYS A 194 -6.45 13.39 -34.98
C LYS A 194 -6.43 13.32 -36.51
N PHE A 195 -6.83 12.19 -37.06
CA PHE A 195 -6.84 12.01 -38.52
C PHE A 195 -7.76 13.06 -39.19
N GLY A 196 -7.19 13.88 -40.07
CA GLY A 196 -7.92 14.94 -40.77
C GLY A 196 -8.10 16.25 -39.99
N GLU A 197 -7.57 16.35 -38.78
CA GLU A 197 -7.64 17.56 -37.95
C GLU A 197 -6.25 18.19 -37.74
N THR A 198 -6.24 19.39 -37.19
CA THR A 198 -5.01 20.08 -36.77
C THR A 198 -4.36 19.36 -35.57
N ALA A 199 -3.08 19.65 -35.35
CA ALA A 199 -2.33 19.08 -34.24
C ALA A 199 -2.91 19.58 -32.90
N THR A 200 -3.27 18.63 -32.03
CA THR A 200 -3.73 18.90 -30.66
C THR A 200 -2.56 19.24 -29.74
N ILE A 201 -1.44 18.50 -29.88
CA ILE A 201 -0.19 18.78 -29.18
C ILE A 201 0.89 18.99 -30.22
N ARG A 202 1.67 20.06 -30.03
CA ARG A 202 2.86 20.33 -30.82
C ARG A 202 3.92 20.95 -29.91
N THR A 203 5.01 20.22 -29.67
CA THR A 203 6.17 20.78 -28.98
C THR A 203 7.24 21.25 -29.97
N GLN A 204 8.18 22.05 -29.46
CA GLN A 204 9.36 22.47 -30.19
C GLN A 204 10.56 21.64 -29.71
N ALA A 205 11.43 21.24 -30.63
CA ALA A 205 12.66 20.53 -30.28
C ALA A 205 13.67 21.46 -29.58
N LYS A 206 14.50 20.89 -28.70
CA LYS A 206 15.59 21.57 -27.98
C LYS A 206 15.11 22.72 -27.08
N THR A 207 14.05 22.48 -26.32
CA THR A 207 13.56 23.44 -25.31
C THR A 207 13.99 23.01 -23.90
N THR A 208 13.62 23.78 -22.89
CA THR A 208 13.72 23.35 -21.49
C THR A 208 12.46 22.60 -21.06
N VAL A 209 12.58 21.77 -20.02
CA VAL A 209 11.44 21.06 -19.43
C VAL A 209 10.37 22.04 -18.94
N GLU A 210 10.78 23.14 -18.30
CA GLU A 210 9.89 24.22 -17.83
C GLU A 210 9.05 24.84 -18.98
N HIS A 211 9.70 25.16 -20.10
CA HIS A 211 9.02 25.69 -21.28
C HIS A 211 8.05 24.66 -21.89
N SER A 212 8.44 23.39 -21.93
CA SER A 212 7.59 22.30 -22.41
C SER A 212 6.34 22.12 -21.53
N ILE A 213 6.48 22.22 -20.21
CA ILE A 213 5.35 22.18 -19.27
C ILE A 213 4.40 23.36 -19.55
N GLY A 214 4.93 24.58 -19.67
CA GLY A 214 4.13 25.77 -19.97
C GLY A 214 3.41 25.70 -21.32
N ALA A 215 4.03 25.11 -22.34
CA ALA A 215 3.44 24.96 -23.66
C ALA A 215 2.30 23.91 -23.70
N ILE A 216 2.44 22.80 -22.96
CA ILE A 216 1.48 21.70 -22.97
C ILE A 216 0.35 21.92 -21.97
N TYR A 217 0.67 22.28 -20.74
CA TYR A 217 -0.30 22.41 -19.64
C TYR A 217 -0.78 23.85 -19.42
N GLY A 218 -0.15 24.82 -20.10
CA GLY A 218 -0.56 26.22 -20.12
C GLY A 218 0.40 27.14 -19.37
N ALA A 219 0.48 28.40 -19.82
CA ALA A 219 1.41 29.39 -19.31
C ALA A 219 1.23 29.72 -17.81
N GLY A 220 0.03 29.50 -17.27
CA GLY A 220 -0.25 29.68 -15.84
C GLY A 220 0.53 28.70 -14.96
N ILE A 221 0.62 27.43 -15.38
CA ILE A 221 1.42 26.41 -14.69
C ILE A 221 2.89 26.75 -14.83
N GLY A 222 3.35 27.07 -16.04
CA GLY A 222 4.75 27.42 -16.32
C GLY A 222 5.29 28.53 -15.39
N LYS A 223 4.50 29.60 -15.16
CA LYS A 223 4.88 30.71 -14.27
C LYS A 223 4.90 30.35 -12.78
N ALA A 224 4.20 29.30 -12.39
CA ALA A 224 4.07 28.87 -11.00
C ALA A 224 5.04 27.74 -10.63
N LEU A 225 5.90 27.28 -11.56
CA LEU A 225 6.84 26.21 -11.32
C LEU A 225 7.98 26.65 -10.39
N VAL A 226 8.30 25.76 -9.45
CA VAL A 226 9.44 25.86 -8.54
C VAL A 226 10.35 24.66 -8.83
N PRO A 227 11.61 24.90 -9.24
CA PRO A 227 12.56 23.81 -9.48
C PRO A 227 12.95 23.13 -8.17
N ILE A 228 13.10 21.81 -8.22
CA ILE A 228 13.61 20.99 -7.13
C ILE A 228 14.72 20.09 -7.65
N GLU A 229 15.82 20.03 -6.92
CA GLU A 229 16.99 19.24 -7.26
C GLU A 229 17.59 18.62 -6.01
N LEU A 230 17.90 17.34 -6.07
CA LEU A 230 18.59 16.60 -5.02
C LEU A 230 19.59 15.64 -5.66
N ARG A 231 20.82 15.68 -5.18
CA ARG A 231 21.84 14.69 -5.51
C ARG A 231 22.32 14.03 -4.24
N ASP A 232 22.18 12.71 -4.17
CA ASP A 232 22.59 11.88 -3.05
C ASP A 232 23.61 10.85 -3.54
N GLU A 233 24.88 11.06 -3.16
CA GLU A 233 25.98 10.20 -3.59
C GLU A 233 25.98 8.82 -2.91
N VAL A 234 25.39 8.70 -1.71
CA VAL A 234 25.37 7.46 -0.95
C VAL A 234 24.39 6.46 -1.57
N MET A 235 23.21 6.94 -1.94
CA MET A 235 22.18 6.10 -2.59
C MET A 235 22.28 6.09 -4.11
N GLN A 236 23.22 6.85 -4.69
CA GLN A 236 23.33 7.08 -6.13
C GLN A 236 21.99 7.52 -6.74
N LEU A 237 21.34 8.47 -6.06
CA LEU A 237 20.04 9.02 -6.45
C LEU A 237 20.22 10.47 -6.90
N THR A 238 19.74 10.77 -8.11
CA THR A 238 19.53 12.13 -8.60
C THR A 238 18.05 12.37 -8.79
N VAL A 239 17.51 13.43 -8.19
CA VAL A 239 16.13 13.86 -8.37
C VAL A 239 16.14 15.24 -9.00
N GLU A 240 15.51 15.37 -10.15
CA GLU A 240 15.23 16.64 -10.80
C GLU A 240 13.73 16.80 -10.99
N GLY A 241 13.18 17.96 -10.71
CA GLY A 241 11.74 18.14 -10.80
C GLY A 241 11.29 19.59 -10.79
N TYR A 242 9.99 19.75 -11.05
CA TYR A 242 9.30 21.03 -10.97
C TYR A 242 7.97 20.82 -10.26
N VAL A 243 7.68 21.66 -9.27
CA VAL A 243 6.44 21.59 -8.50
C VAL A 243 5.77 22.96 -8.48
N THR A 244 4.44 23.03 -8.47
CA THR A 244 3.77 24.33 -8.42
C THR A 244 3.88 24.98 -7.04
N ASN A 245 4.06 26.29 -7.01
CA ASN A 245 3.99 27.05 -5.76
C ASN A 245 2.61 26.96 -5.09
N VAL A 246 2.53 27.39 -3.84
CA VAL A 246 1.29 27.36 -3.03
C VAL A 246 0.21 28.35 -3.52
N ASN A 247 0.56 29.29 -4.41
CA ASN A 247 -0.36 30.29 -4.95
C ASN A 247 -1.15 29.76 -6.16
N PHE A 248 -0.72 28.64 -6.74
CA PHE A 248 -1.35 28.02 -7.89
C PHE A 248 -2.03 26.71 -7.49
N SER A 249 -3.27 26.52 -7.92
CA SER A 249 -4.05 25.33 -7.58
C SER A 249 -4.87 24.86 -8.77
N LEU A 250 -4.95 23.54 -8.94
CA LEU A 250 -5.78 22.90 -9.95
C LEU A 250 -6.95 22.16 -9.29
N LYS A 251 -8.08 22.05 -9.99
CA LYS A 251 -9.21 21.21 -9.53
C LYS A 251 -8.87 19.71 -9.56
N LYS A 252 -8.00 19.30 -10.48
CA LYS A 252 -7.50 17.93 -10.62
C LYS A 252 -5.99 17.98 -10.71
N GLY A 253 -5.30 17.33 -9.78
CA GLY A 253 -3.84 17.30 -9.73
C GLY A 253 -3.26 16.54 -10.91
N ILE A 254 -2.12 17.02 -11.40
CA ILE A 254 -1.38 16.40 -12.49
C ILE A 254 0.00 16.03 -11.93
N SER A 255 0.29 14.73 -11.90
CA SER A 255 1.57 14.20 -11.43
C SER A 255 2.27 13.46 -12.57
N LEU A 256 3.44 13.94 -12.96
CA LEU A 256 4.34 13.34 -13.93
C LEU A 256 5.53 12.78 -13.18
N MET A 257 5.70 11.46 -13.19
CA MET A 257 6.79 10.79 -12.49
C MET A 257 7.55 9.92 -13.49
N PHE A 258 8.87 10.10 -13.49
CA PHE A 258 9.80 9.37 -14.32
C PHE A 258 10.86 8.71 -13.44
N ILE A 259 11.15 7.44 -13.70
CA ILE A 259 12.24 6.69 -13.06
C ILE A 259 13.11 6.12 -14.18
N ASN A 260 14.40 6.47 -14.21
CA ASN A 260 15.34 6.07 -15.28
C ASN A 260 14.71 6.27 -16.66
N HIS A 261 14.15 7.46 -16.86
CA HIS A 261 13.43 7.92 -18.04
C HIS A 261 12.09 7.24 -18.38
N ARG A 262 11.64 6.23 -17.64
CA ARG A 262 10.33 5.59 -17.86
C ARG A 262 9.23 6.32 -17.11
N ALA A 263 8.07 6.52 -17.74
CA ALA A 263 6.89 7.03 -17.04
C ALA A 263 6.30 5.95 -16.12
N VAL A 264 6.21 6.24 -14.82
CA VAL A 264 5.78 5.30 -13.77
C VAL A 264 4.69 5.94 -12.91
N GLU A 265 3.79 5.14 -12.37
CA GLU A 265 2.85 5.58 -11.34
C GLU A 265 3.29 5.05 -9.96
N CYS A 266 3.81 5.94 -9.11
CA CYS A 266 4.17 5.60 -7.73
C CYS A 266 3.12 6.16 -6.76
N SER A 267 2.32 5.26 -6.17
CA SER A 267 1.24 5.66 -5.26
C SER A 267 1.76 6.23 -3.94
N ALA A 268 2.91 5.73 -3.45
CA ALA A 268 3.56 6.19 -2.22
C ALA A 268 4.06 7.64 -2.35
N LEU A 269 4.85 7.95 -3.39
CA LEU A 269 5.33 9.31 -3.66
C LEU A 269 4.16 10.28 -3.89
N LYS A 270 3.13 9.86 -4.63
CA LYS A 270 1.96 10.69 -4.88
C LYS A 270 1.23 11.05 -3.58
N LYS A 271 0.95 10.07 -2.72
CA LYS A 271 0.31 10.29 -1.41
C LYS A 271 1.17 11.19 -0.52
N ALA A 272 2.49 11.01 -0.51
CA ALA A 272 3.41 11.82 0.29
C ALA A 272 3.39 13.30 -0.13
N ILE A 273 3.41 13.57 -1.44
CA ILE A 273 3.36 14.94 -1.98
C ILE A 273 1.97 15.56 -1.76
N ASP A 274 0.90 14.83 -2.04
CA ASP A 274 -0.47 15.29 -1.80
C ASP A 274 -0.69 15.64 -0.32
N ALA A 275 -0.10 14.88 0.61
CA ALA A 275 -0.16 15.17 2.05
C ALA A 275 0.55 16.47 2.44
N ILE A 276 1.67 16.82 1.80
CA ILE A 276 2.35 18.11 2.00
C ILE A 276 1.48 19.25 1.50
N TYR A 277 0.98 19.12 0.27
CA TYR A 277 0.17 20.17 -0.35
C TYR A 277 -1.18 20.37 0.33
N ALA A 278 -1.75 19.34 0.97
CA ALA A 278 -2.99 19.45 1.74
C ALA A 278 -2.92 20.45 2.91
N VAL A 279 -1.71 20.75 3.41
CA VAL A 279 -1.49 21.77 4.45
C VAL A 279 -1.56 23.19 3.89
N TYR A 280 -1.19 23.38 2.62
CA TYR A 280 -1.06 24.70 1.99
C TYR A 280 -2.22 25.06 1.05
N LEU A 281 -2.79 24.07 0.36
CA LEU A 281 -3.81 24.26 -0.67
C LEU A 281 -5.23 24.11 -0.11
N PRO A 282 -6.22 24.84 -0.65
CA PRO A 282 -7.63 24.68 -0.30
C PRO A 282 -8.14 23.24 -0.54
N LYS A 283 -9.10 22.80 0.28
CA LYS A 283 -9.74 21.47 0.15
C LYS A 283 -10.34 21.31 -1.25
N GLY A 284 -10.01 20.20 -1.93
CA GLY A 284 -10.47 19.90 -3.29
C GLY A 284 -9.62 20.51 -4.41
N SER A 285 -8.47 21.11 -4.05
CA SER A 285 -7.46 21.54 -5.01
C SER A 285 -6.19 20.67 -4.90
N ALA A 286 -5.43 20.63 -5.97
CA ALA A 286 -4.26 19.76 -6.09
C ALA A 286 -3.15 20.43 -6.92
N PRO A 287 -1.88 20.05 -6.69
CA PRO A 287 -0.73 20.65 -7.37
C PRO A 287 -0.50 20.07 -8.77
N PHE A 288 0.38 20.74 -9.51
CA PHE A 288 1.11 20.11 -10.62
C PHE A 288 2.50 19.71 -10.13
N VAL A 289 2.90 18.48 -10.44
CA VAL A 289 4.15 17.88 -9.99
C VAL A 289 4.81 17.19 -11.16
N TYR A 290 6.07 17.52 -11.45
CA TYR A 290 6.95 16.80 -12.34
C TYR A 290 8.19 16.34 -11.56
N LEU A 291 8.49 15.06 -11.62
CA LEU A 291 9.64 14.44 -10.97
C LEU A 291 10.33 13.47 -11.93
N SER A 292 11.65 13.59 -12.02
CA SER A 292 12.56 12.69 -12.71
C SER A 292 13.57 12.15 -11.72
N LEU A 293 13.49 10.86 -11.43
CA LEU A 293 14.41 10.15 -10.54
C LEU A 293 15.35 9.31 -11.41
N GLU A 294 16.65 9.55 -11.25
CA GLU A 294 17.71 8.72 -11.79
C GLU A 294 18.33 7.94 -10.64
N LEU A 295 18.27 6.62 -10.75
CA LEU A 295 18.70 5.64 -9.75
C LEU A 295 19.62 4.63 -10.44
N ASN A 296 20.55 4.06 -9.68
CA ASN A 296 21.31 2.91 -10.17
C ASN A 296 20.33 1.79 -10.61
N PRO A 297 20.42 1.27 -11.84
CA PRO A 297 19.55 0.19 -12.34
C PRO A 297 19.48 -1.04 -11.43
N GLN A 298 20.52 -1.31 -10.63
CA GLN A 298 20.52 -2.41 -9.66
C GLN A 298 19.56 -2.21 -8.49
N ASN A 299 19.24 -0.97 -8.15
CA ASN A 299 18.35 -0.61 -7.04
C ASN A 299 16.89 -0.51 -7.46
N VAL A 300 16.56 -0.82 -8.73
CA VAL A 300 15.24 -0.64 -9.32
C VAL A 300 14.79 -1.91 -10.02
N ASP A 301 13.73 -2.55 -9.51
CA ASP A 301 13.10 -3.67 -10.19
C ASP A 301 12.01 -3.17 -11.15
N VAL A 302 12.35 -3.15 -12.43
CA VAL A 302 11.45 -2.80 -13.54
C VAL A 302 10.60 -3.98 -14.04
N ASN A 303 10.77 -5.19 -13.49
CA ASN A 303 10.08 -6.42 -13.90
C ASN A 303 8.84 -6.76 -13.04
N VAL A 304 8.29 -5.80 -12.29
CA VAL A 304 7.16 -6.09 -11.38
C VAL A 304 5.83 -6.29 -12.13
N HIS A 305 5.53 -5.46 -13.13
CA HIS A 305 4.26 -5.52 -13.85
C HIS A 305 4.47 -5.71 -15.37
N PRO A 306 3.66 -6.53 -16.07
CA PRO A 306 3.79 -6.76 -17.52
C PRO A 306 3.77 -5.48 -18.38
N THR A 307 3.02 -4.46 -17.95
CA THR A 307 2.93 -3.15 -18.63
C THR A 307 3.91 -2.10 -18.09
N LYS A 308 4.74 -2.45 -17.09
CA LYS A 308 5.75 -1.59 -16.44
C LYS A 308 5.21 -0.25 -15.92
N HIS A 309 3.94 -0.21 -15.48
CA HIS A 309 3.33 0.98 -14.89
C HIS A 309 3.74 1.17 -13.42
N GLU A 310 4.17 0.09 -12.77
CA GLU A 310 4.62 0.06 -11.38
C GLU A 310 6.07 -0.43 -11.34
N VAL A 311 6.86 0.18 -10.46
CA VAL A 311 8.28 -0.13 -10.26
C VAL A 311 8.50 -0.18 -8.76
N HIS A 312 9.20 -1.21 -8.29
CA HIS A 312 9.63 -1.30 -6.90
C HIS A 312 11.12 -0.96 -6.86
N PHE A 313 11.53 -0.22 -5.84
CA PHE A 313 12.93 0.16 -5.66
C PHE A 313 13.39 -0.13 -4.25
N LEU A 314 14.67 -0.47 -4.13
CA LEU A 314 15.33 -0.69 -2.85
C LEU A 314 15.34 0.64 -2.07
N HIS A 315 15.06 0.61 -0.77
CA HIS A 315 14.92 1.80 0.09
C HIS A 315 13.76 2.74 -0.29
N GLU A 316 12.60 2.19 -0.70
CA GLU A 316 11.44 2.99 -1.12
C GLU A 316 11.05 4.07 -0.10
N GLU A 317 10.98 3.72 1.18
CA GLU A 317 10.59 4.63 2.25
C GLU A 317 11.56 5.81 2.40
N GLU A 318 12.88 5.55 2.32
CA GLU A 318 13.92 6.59 2.43
C GLU A 318 13.89 7.56 1.25
N ILE A 319 13.69 7.05 0.03
CA ILE A 319 13.57 7.87 -1.17
C ILE A 319 12.32 8.74 -1.09
N VAL A 320 11.19 8.17 -0.65
CA VAL A 320 9.94 8.91 -0.43
C VAL A 320 10.14 10.01 0.61
N GLU A 321 10.81 9.72 1.72
CA GLU A 321 11.08 10.72 2.77
C GLU A 321 12.00 11.84 2.29
N LYS A 322 13.05 11.53 1.52
CA LYS A 322 13.95 12.55 0.96
C LYS A 322 13.25 13.45 -0.06
N VAL A 323 12.44 12.88 -0.96
CA VAL A 323 11.64 13.67 -1.90
C VAL A 323 10.61 14.52 -1.17
N LYS A 324 9.98 13.99 -0.11
CA LYS A 324 9.05 14.73 0.75
C LYS A 324 9.73 15.95 1.38
N LEU A 325 10.89 15.77 2.01
CA LEU A 325 11.67 16.85 2.62
C LEU A 325 12.11 17.89 1.58
N LEU A 326 12.47 17.45 0.37
CA LEU A 326 12.85 18.34 -0.73
C LEU A 326 11.68 19.24 -1.16
N VAL A 327 10.49 18.65 -1.36
CA VAL A 327 9.27 19.40 -1.74
C VAL A 327 8.86 20.35 -0.62
N GLU A 328 8.87 19.91 0.64
CA GLU A 328 8.55 20.74 1.80
C GLU A 328 9.48 21.96 1.89
N ARG A 329 10.79 21.76 1.70
CA ARG A 329 11.79 22.84 1.67
C ARG A 329 11.55 23.83 0.54
N ALA A 330 11.20 23.34 -0.65
CA ALA A 330 10.89 24.18 -1.81
C ALA A 330 9.66 25.07 -1.56
N LEU A 331 8.62 24.51 -0.93
CA LEU A 331 7.39 25.25 -0.61
C LEU A 331 7.59 26.26 0.53
N LEU A 332 8.39 25.93 1.55
CA LEU A 332 8.74 26.86 2.63
C LEU A 332 9.57 28.05 2.10
N GLY A 333 10.51 27.80 1.19
CA GLY A 333 11.28 28.85 0.52
C GLY A 333 10.40 29.81 -0.31
N GLY A 334 9.37 29.29 -0.97
CA GLY A 334 8.41 30.08 -1.76
C GLY A 334 7.46 30.95 -0.94
N ASN A 335 7.29 30.67 0.36
CA ASN A 335 6.38 31.39 1.25
C ASN A 335 6.84 32.83 1.59
N ALA A 336 8.12 33.16 1.37
CA ALA A 336 8.66 34.51 1.56
C ALA A 336 8.15 35.51 0.52
N ALA A 337 7.62 35.04 -0.62
CA ALA A 337 7.14 35.86 -1.73
C ALA A 337 5.61 36.02 -1.74
N ARG A 338 4.95 35.95 -0.57
CA ARG A 338 3.49 36.13 -0.46
C ARG A 338 3.14 37.60 -0.70
N SER A 339 2.91 37.98 -1.95
CA SER A 339 2.33 39.28 -2.29
C SER A 339 0.87 39.30 -1.85
N TYR A 340 0.59 39.96 -0.73
CA TYR A 340 -0.78 40.23 -0.30
C TYR A 340 -1.42 41.22 -1.28
N THR A 341 -2.21 40.74 -2.23
CA THR A 341 -3.21 41.60 -2.89
C THR A 341 -4.35 41.81 -1.90
N GLN A 342 -4.34 42.94 -1.19
CA GLN A 342 -5.46 43.38 -0.38
C GLN A 342 -6.71 43.51 -1.27
N ALA A 343 -7.71 42.67 -1.01
CA ALA A 343 -9.05 42.91 -1.52
C ALA A 343 -9.62 44.14 -0.78
N LEU A 344 -9.93 45.22 -1.52
CA LEU A 344 -10.60 46.39 -0.94
C LEU A 344 -11.98 45.99 -0.36
N LEU A 345 -12.27 46.48 0.84
CA LEU A 345 -13.57 46.38 1.48
C LEU A 345 -14.63 47.19 0.69
N PRO A 346 -15.86 46.68 0.50
CA PRO A 346 -16.94 47.48 -0.06
C PRO A 346 -17.32 48.60 0.93
N GLY A 347 -17.04 49.86 0.59
CA GLY A 347 -17.52 51.03 1.35
C GLY A 347 -16.47 51.90 2.04
N ALA A 348 -15.16 51.69 1.83
CA ALA A 348 -14.14 52.62 2.30
C ALA A 348 -13.98 53.81 1.33
N THR A 349 -14.15 55.04 1.83
CA THR A 349 -13.88 56.28 1.09
C THR A 349 -12.39 56.41 0.76
N GLN A 350 -12.08 56.66 -0.52
CA GLN A 350 -10.72 56.93 -1.01
C GLN A 350 -10.24 58.31 -0.51
N PRO A 351 -8.93 58.49 -0.23
CA PRO A 351 -8.30 59.78 -0.45
C PRO A 351 -8.11 60.00 -1.95
N LEU A 352 -8.41 61.21 -2.40
CA LEU A 352 -8.21 61.71 -3.75
C LEU A 352 -6.79 61.42 -4.27
N ASP A 353 -6.67 60.80 -5.44
CA ASP A 353 -5.83 61.39 -6.48
C ASP A 353 -6.26 60.99 -7.91
N SER A 354 -5.94 61.94 -8.78
CA SER A 354 -6.39 62.36 -10.09
C SER A 354 -6.54 61.39 -11.30
N SER A 355 -7.42 61.86 -12.21
CA SER A 355 -7.59 61.57 -13.66
C SER A 355 -8.44 60.34 -14.04
N LYS A 356 -9.72 60.48 -14.47
CA LYS A 356 -10.20 60.86 -15.83
C LYS A 356 -9.43 60.08 -16.93
N VAL A 357 -10.04 59.29 -17.82
CA VAL A 357 -11.14 59.59 -18.76
C VAL A 357 -11.72 58.27 -19.36
N ASN A 358 -13.07 58.20 -19.40
CA ASN A 358 -14.02 57.53 -20.34
C ASN A 358 -13.84 56.05 -20.78
N GLU A 359 -14.88 55.24 -21.07
CA GLU A 359 -16.26 55.51 -21.52
C GLU A 359 -17.15 54.24 -21.36
N SER A 360 -18.44 54.46 -21.05
CA SER A 360 -19.67 53.75 -21.48
C SER A 360 -19.79 52.21 -21.37
N MET A 361 -20.67 51.56 -20.58
CA MET A 361 -22.15 51.64 -20.34
C MET A 361 -22.98 50.60 -21.16
N VAL A 362 -24.03 50.08 -20.49
CA VAL A 362 -25.17 49.23 -20.94
C VAL A 362 -24.98 47.71 -20.72
N GLY A 363 -25.87 46.97 -20.05
CA GLY A 363 -27.22 47.25 -19.53
C GLY A 363 -27.71 46.07 -18.66
N GLY A 364 -28.77 46.31 -17.90
CA GLY A 364 -29.18 45.53 -16.72
C GLY A 364 -30.17 44.39 -16.95
N GLY A 365 -30.66 43.85 -15.83
CA GLY A 365 -31.67 42.80 -15.77
C GLY A 365 -31.71 42.11 -14.41
N ASP A 366 -32.51 42.68 -13.50
CA ASP A 366 -32.78 42.26 -12.11
C ASP A 366 -33.35 40.83 -11.96
N GLU A 367 -33.02 40.17 -10.85
CA GLU A 367 -33.98 39.84 -9.78
C GLU A 367 -33.33 38.93 -8.70
N LYS A 368 -33.22 39.45 -7.48
CA LYS A 368 -33.22 38.66 -6.23
C LYS A 368 -34.57 38.90 -5.56
N PRO A 369 -35.02 38.00 -4.66
CA PRO A 369 -34.88 38.43 -3.26
C PRO A 369 -34.59 37.31 -2.24
N ARG A 370 -34.01 37.79 -1.13
CA ARG A 370 -34.14 37.34 0.27
C ARG A 370 -33.37 36.09 0.74
N LEU A 371 -32.25 36.38 1.39
CA LEU A 371 -31.80 35.66 2.58
C LEU A 371 -32.42 36.34 3.81
N ASP A 372 -32.90 35.53 4.76
CA ASP A 372 -33.14 35.98 6.12
C ASP A 372 -32.53 35.02 7.14
N TYR A 373 -32.12 35.61 8.26
CA TYR A 373 -31.06 35.17 9.16
C TYR A 373 -31.51 34.28 10.33
N LYS A 374 -30.51 33.62 10.93
CA LYS A 374 -30.43 32.99 12.28
C LYS A 374 -31.10 31.62 12.47
N PHE A 375 -30.29 30.63 12.84
CA PHE A 375 -30.17 30.15 14.23
C PHE A 375 -28.81 29.46 14.43
N VAL A 376 -28.11 29.87 15.48
CA VAL A 376 -26.89 29.23 16.01
C VAL A 376 -27.31 28.02 16.87
N ARG A 377 -26.66 26.87 16.69
CA ARG A 377 -26.45 25.80 17.70
C ARG A 377 -25.10 25.14 17.36
N THR A 378 -24.06 24.96 18.20
CA THR A 378 -23.89 24.49 19.59
C THR A 378 -24.25 23.02 19.82
N SER A 379 -23.59 22.08 19.11
CA SER A 379 -23.22 20.73 19.59
C SER A 379 -22.41 19.97 18.50
N HIS A 380 -21.67 18.94 18.90
CA HIS A 380 -20.52 18.32 18.21
C HIS A 380 -20.79 16.92 17.62
N SER A 381 -22.05 16.54 17.38
CA SER A 381 -22.40 15.23 16.83
C SER A 381 -23.34 15.35 15.62
N GLU A 382 -22.92 14.70 14.53
CA GLU A 382 -23.65 14.41 13.27
C GLU A 382 -23.77 15.55 12.23
N GLN A 383 -23.58 15.38 10.91
CA GLN A 383 -23.67 14.19 10.05
C GLN A 383 -22.58 14.12 8.95
N LYS A 384 -22.32 12.87 8.52
CA LYS A 384 -21.30 12.38 7.58
C LYS A 384 -21.70 12.59 6.11
N LEU A 385 -20.68 12.81 5.26
CA LEU A 385 -20.78 12.74 3.80
C LEU A 385 -21.07 11.30 3.33
N GLU A 386 -22.34 10.89 3.28
CA GLU A 386 -22.80 9.77 2.47
C GLU A 386 -23.99 10.19 1.59
N LYS A 387 -23.76 11.16 0.70
CA LYS A 387 -24.62 11.45 -0.46
C LYS A 387 -23.78 12.11 -1.55
N PHE A 388 -23.02 11.34 -2.34
CA PHE A 388 -22.57 11.82 -3.67
C PHE A 388 -22.31 10.74 -4.73
N PHE A 389 -22.72 9.49 -4.54
CA PHE A 389 -22.78 8.53 -5.66
C PHE A 389 -24.09 7.75 -5.66
N ASN A 390 -25.12 8.36 -6.23
CA ASN A 390 -26.16 7.68 -7.00
C ASN A 390 -26.97 8.70 -7.82
N ILE A 391 -26.57 8.89 -9.08
CA ILE A 391 -27.36 9.28 -10.27
C ILE A 391 -26.54 8.66 -11.43
N SER A 392 -27.01 7.81 -12.35
CA SER A 392 -28.29 7.45 -12.98
C SER A 392 -28.12 6.02 -13.55
N GLY A 393 -29.07 5.08 -13.57
CA GLY A 393 -30.39 5.01 -14.23
C GLY A 393 -30.48 3.58 -14.83
N SER A 394 -31.41 2.72 -14.42
CA SER A 394 -32.78 2.50 -14.95
C SER A 394 -32.85 1.57 -16.20
N GLY A 395 -33.66 0.49 -16.08
CA GLY A 395 -34.24 -0.33 -17.16
C GLY A 395 -33.76 -1.79 -17.19
N ALA A 396 -34.43 -2.75 -16.52
CA ALA A 396 -35.57 -3.58 -16.99
C ALA A 396 -35.15 -4.68 -18.01
N GLY A 397 -35.47 -5.97 -17.90
CA GLY A 397 -36.27 -6.76 -16.96
C GLY A 397 -36.37 -8.24 -17.44
N SER A 398 -36.88 -9.13 -16.56
CA SER A 398 -37.51 -10.47 -16.82
C SER A 398 -36.66 -11.58 -17.49
N SER A 399 -36.74 -12.89 -17.18
CA SER A 399 -37.62 -13.72 -16.35
C SER A 399 -37.15 -15.20 -16.36
N ALA A 400 -37.15 -15.84 -15.18
CA ALA A 400 -37.78 -17.13 -14.85
C ALA A 400 -37.19 -18.52 -15.27
N GLY A 401 -37.25 -19.44 -14.28
CA GLY A 401 -37.19 -20.92 -14.37
C GLY A 401 -35.76 -21.51 -14.37
N GLY A 402 -35.35 -22.45 -13.52
CA GLY A 402 -36.02 -23.48 -12.73
C GLY A 402 -35.34 -24.83 -13.03
N GLY A 403 -34.75 -25.51 -12.05
CA GLY A 403 -34.25 -26.89 -12.21
C GLY A 403 -33.06 -27.28 -11.32
N VAL A 404 -33.32 -28.12 -10.33
CA VAL A 404 -32.42 -28.99 -9.52
C VAL A 404 -33.01 -30.42 -9.76
N PRO A 405 -32.30 -31.59 -9.74
CA PRO A 405 -31.40 -31.98 -8.63
C PRO A 405 -30.32 -33.10 -8.82
N MET A 406 -29.51 -33.28 -7.73
CA MET A 406 -28.96 -34.53 -7.14
C MET A 406 -27.86 -35.33 -7.89
N LYS A 407 -26.97 -36.14 -7.26
CA LYS A 407 -26.31 -36.36 -5.94
C LYS A 407 -25.41 -37.61 -6.14
N GLU A 408 -24.22 -37.71 -5.54
CA GLU A 408 -23.61 -38.94 -4.92
C GLU A 408 -22.09 -38.80 -4.62
N GLU A 409 -21.72 -39.28 -3.42
CA GLU A 409 -20.39 -39.44 -2.75
C GLU A 409 -19.95 -40.93 -2.80
N PRO A 410 -18.84 -41.44 -2.15
CA PRO A 410 -17.69 -40.80 -1.43
C PRO A 410 -16.28 -41.39 -1.79
N GLN A 411 -15.17 -40.82 -1.27
CA GLN A 411 -14.16 -41.49 -0.41
C GLN A 411 -12.86 -40.68 -0.18
N ASP A 412 -12.65 -40.33 1.10
CA ASP A 412 -11.45 -40.23 1.96
C ASP A 412 -10.10 -39.68 1.45
N GLU A 413 -9.89 -38.38 1.68
CA GLU A 413 -8.61 -37.81 2.13
C GLU A 413 -8.86 -37.01 3.42
N VAL A 414 -7.97 -37.10 4.42
CA VAL A 414 -8.10 -36.37 5.68
C VAL A 414 -7.94 -34.86 5.44
N VAL A 415 -9.06 -34.16 5.32
CA VAL A 415 -9.15 -32.70 5.14
C VAL A 415 -9.32 -32.05 6.51
N GLU A 416 -8.39 -31.17 6.90
CA GLU A 416 -8.60 -30.30 8.06
C GLU A 416 -9.73 -29.29 7.79
N PRO A 417 -10.66 -29.07 8.73
CA PRO A 417 -11.81 -28.19 8.54
C PRO A 417 -11.35 -26.73 8.37
N LYS A 418 -11.68 -26.11 7.23
CA LYS A 418 -11.34 -24.70 6.95
C LYS A 418 -12.51 -23.78 7.29
N LEU A 419 -12.28 -22.79 8.16
CA LEU A 419 -13.17 -21.65 8.37
C LEU A 419 -13.04 -20.67 7.20
N THR A 420 -14.15 -20.25 6.60
CA THR A 420 -14.14 -19.29 5.48
C THR A 420 -14.88 -18.01 5.84
N GLN A 421 -14.34 -16.88 5.40
CA GLN A 421 -15.03 -15.57 5.45
C GLN A 421 -15.56 -15.22 4.05
N PRO A 422 -16.78 -14.69 3.93
CA PRO A 422 -17.26 -14.17 2.65
C PRO A 422 -16.40 -12.98 2.19
N SER A 423 -16.08 -12.92 0.89
CA SER A 423 -15.40 -11.77 0.25
C SER A 423 -16.18 -10.47 0.51
N PRO A 424 -15.53 -9.28 0.51
CA PRO A 424 -16.20 -8.01 0.79
C PRO A 424 -17.19 -7.63 -0.33
N SER A 425 -18.38 -8.25 -0.31
CA SER A 425 -19.49 -7.89 -1.17
C SER A 425 -20.25 -6.73 -0.54
N ARG A 426 -20.17 -5.56 -1.19
CA ARG A 426 -21.13 -4.44 -1.16
C ARG A 426 -21.99 -4.37 0.10
N LYS A 427 -21.52 -3.63 1.12
CA LYS A 427 -22.19 -3.39 2.43
C LYS A 427 -23.69 -3.13 2.25
N LYS A 428 -24.53 -4.15 2.48
CA LYS A 428 -25.94 -3.92 2.81
C LYS A 428 -25.96 -3.22 4.17
N LYS A 429 -26.76 -2.16 4.32
CA LYS A 429 -27.03 -1.58 5.64
C LYS A 429 -27.69 -2.65 6.50
N VAL A 430 -26.91 -3.34 7.33
CA VAL A 430 -27.43 -4.24 8.35
C VAL A 430 -28.07 -3.35 9.40
N VAL A 431 -29.38 -3.46 9.57
CA VAL A 431 -30.11 -2.81 10.65
C VAL A 431 -29.64 -3.47 11.95
N LYS A 432 -28.89 -2.75 12.78
CA LYS A 432 -28.45 -3.26 14.08
C LYS A 432 -29.66 -3.51 14.96
N ARG A 433 -29.78 -4.73 15.49
CA ARG A 433 -30.76 -5.09 16.52
C ARG A 433 -30.39 -4.38 17.81
N GLU A 434 -31.31 -3.59 18.34
CA GLU A 434 -31.13 -2.90 19.61
C GLU A 434 -31.25 -3.90 20.77
N THR A 435 -30.22 -4.01 21.61
CA THR A 435 -30.23 -4.87 22.79
C THR A 435 -31.07 -4.23 23.89
N ARG A 436 -32.21 -4.85 24.25
CA ARG A 436 -33.14 -4.37 25.29
C ARG A 436 -33.00 -5.09 26.64
N LEU A 437 -32.09 -6.06 26.74
CA LEU A 437 -31.87 -6.86 27.94
C LEU A 437 -31.14 -6.04 29.01
N HIS A 438 -31.72 -5.98 30.21
CA HIS A 438 -31.14 -5.23 31.32
C HIS A 438 -29.81 -5.84 31.80
N SER A 439 -29.71 -7.17 31.79
CA SER A 439 -28.49 -7.93 32.10
C SER A 439 -27.27 -7.46 31.29
N ILE A 440 -27.40 -7.33 29.96
CA ILE A 440 -26.33 -6.84 29.08
C ILE A 440 -26.01 -5.37 29.32
N HIS A 441 -27.01 -4.53 29.62
CA HIS A 441 -26.77 -3.12 29.96
C HIS A 441 -25.98 -3.00 31.27
N THR A 442 -26.32 -3.78 32.29
CA THR A 442 -25.58 -3.85 33.56
C THR A 442 -24.13 -4.29 33.33
N LEU A 443 -23.90 -5.33 32.52
CA LEU A 443 -22.54 -5.79 32.19
C LEU A 443 -21.73 -4.74 31.43
N ARG A 444 -22.33 -4.04 30.47
CA ARG A 444 -21.67 -2.92 29.75
C ARG A 444 -21.31 -1.78 30.69
N GLN A 445 -22.22 -1.41 31.60
CA GLN A 445 -21.96 -0.38 32.61
C GLN A 445 -20.83 -0.80 33.56
N GLN A 446 -20.77 -2.07 33.96
CA GLN A 446 -19.66 -2.59 34.77
C GLN A 446 -18.32 -2.41 34.04
N VAL A 447 -18.23 -2.79 32.77
CA VAL A 447 -17.01 -2.58 31.95
C VAL A 447 -16.63 -1.10 31.87
N GLU A 448 -17.60 -0.21 31.63
CA GLU A 448 -17.34 1.23 31.57
C GLU A 448 -16.89 1.80 32.93
N SER A 449 -17.44 1.30 34.04
CA SER A 449 -17.08 1.74 35.39
C SER A 449 -15.71 1.25 35.86
N ASP A 450 -15.29 0.06 35.39
CA ASP A 450 -13.99 -0.52 35.69
C ASP A 450 -12.87 -0.02 34.77
N GLY A 451 -13.23 0.64 33.66
CA GLY A 451 -12.29 1.24 32.73
C GLY A 451 -11.35 2.26 33.36
N ASP A 452 -10.06 2.17 33.02
CA ASP A 452 -9.04 3.15 33.37
C ASP A 452 -8.85 4.15 32.22
N GLU A 453 -9.15 5.42 32.47
CA GLU A 453 -9.07 6.49 31.47
C GLU A 453 -7.63 6.79 31.00
N ASN A 454 -6.62 6.56 31.84
CA ASN A 454 -5.21 6.76 31.45
C ASN A 454 -4.76 5.65 30.49
N LEU A 455 -5.04 4.39 30.83
CA LEU A 455 -4.77 3.26 29.93
C LEU A 455 -5.56 3.40 28.62
N ARG A 456 -6.81 3.84 28.71
CA ARG A 456 -7.65 4.07 27.53
C ARG A 456 -7.02 5.11 26.60
N LYS A 457 -6.47 6.19 27.15
CA LYS A 457 -5.73 7.19 26.38
C LYS A 457 -4.49 6.58 25.73
N ILE A 458 -3.71 5.78 26.47
CA ILE A 458 -2.52 5.09 25.95
C ILE A 458 -2.88 4.21 24.75
N PHE A 459 -3.89 3.34 24.87
CA PHE A 459 -4.28 2.46 23.76
C PHE A 459 -4.91 3.21 22.57
N ARG A 460 -5.68 4.28 22.81
CA ARG A 460 -6.31 5.05 21.73
C ARG A 460 -5.32 5.81 20.85
N GLU A 461 -4.21 6.23 21.44
CA GLU A 461 -3.13 6.98 20.80
C GLU A 461 -1.86 6.14 20.61
N LEU A 462 -1.95 4.81 20.77
CA LEU A 462 -0.81 3.92 20.61
C LEU A 462 -0.24 3.99 19.19
N THR A 463 1.08 3.83 19.11
CA THR A 463 1.80 3.53 17.88
C THR A 463 2.41 2.14 18.03
N TYR A 464 2.07 1.24 17.11
CA TYR A 464 2.66 -0.10 17.07
C TYR A 464 4.12 0.03 16.60
N VAL A 465 5.07 -0.53 17.36
CA VAL A 465 6.51 -0.44 17.05
C VAL A 465 7.02 -1.74 16.45
N GLY A 466 6.61 -2.88 17.02
CA GLY A 466 7.02 -4.20 16.53
C GLY A 466 6.68 -5.34 17.49
N THR A 467 6.85 -6.57 17.03
CA THR A 467 6.65 -7.81 17.79
C THR A 467 7.99 -8.37 18.25
N ILE A 468 8.10 -8.63 19.55
CA ILE A 468 9.29 -9.26 20.14
C ILE A 468 9.19 -10.78 19.96
N ASP A 469 8.05 -11.34 20.34
CA ASP A 469 7.68 -12.74 20.17
C ASP A 469 6.18 -12.84 19.83
N ARG A 470 5.59 -14.04 19.90
CA ARG A 470 4.15 -14.22 19.64
C ARG A 470 3.26 -13.71 20.78
N GLU A 471 3.79 -13.58 21.99
CA GLU A 471 3.05 -13.21 23.19
C GLU A 471 3.18 -11.73 23.54
N GLN A 472 4.19 -11.04 22.98
CA GLN A 472 4.62 -9.72 23.42
C GLN A 472 4.90 -8.77 22.24
N VAL A 473 4.30 -7.60 22.34
CA VAL A 473 4.37 -6.52 21.36
C VAL A 473 4.91 -5.25 22.02
N LEU A 474 5.73 -4.52 21.29
CA LEU A 474 6.20 -3.20 21.69
C LEU A 474 5.28 -2.13 21.12
N ILE A 475 4.74 -1.28 22.01
CA ILE A 475 3.92 -0.13 21.64
C ILE A 475 4.52 1.15 22.23
N GLN A 476 4.38 2.25 21.49
CA GLN A 476 4.79 3.57 21.92
C GLN A 476 3.57 4.45 22.16
N TYR A 477 3.59 5.21 23.25
CA TYR A 477 2.64 6.28 23.51
C TYR A 477 3.40 7.53 23.95
N ASP A 478 3.26 8.61 23.17
CA ASP A 478 4.00 9.85 23.33
C ASP A 478 5.51 9.59 23.46
N THR A 479 6.07 9.85 24.64
CA THR A 479 7.48 9.73 24.96
C THR A 479 7.83 8.41 25.66
N LYS A 480 6.86 7.52 25.88
CA LYS A 480 7.03 6.29 26.65
C LYS A 480 6.89 5.05 25.79
N MET A 481 7.74 4.05 26.05
CA MET A 481 7.64 2.72 25.44
C MET A 481 7.06 1.73 26.42
N TYR A 482 6.16 0.89 25.91
CA TYR A 482 5.46 -0.12 26.68
C TYR A 482 5.59 -1.49 26.01
N LEU A 483 5.82 -2.50 26.83
CA LEU A 483 5.70 -3.90 26.49
C LEU A 483 4.26 -4.34 26.75
N SER A 484 3.61 -4.89 25.74
CA SER A 484 2.19 -5.22 25.73
C SER A 484 2.04 -6.73 25.52
N LYS A 485 1.42 -7.42 26.50
CA LYS A 485 1.11 -8.86 26.38
C LYS A 485 -0.14 -9.05 25.54
N VAL A 486 -0.03 -9.80 24.45
CA VAL A 486 -1.06 -9.94 23.42
C VAL A 486 -2.31 -10.65 23.96
N GLN A 487 -2.16 -11.84 24.55
CA GLN A 487 -3.30 -12.68 24.94
C GLN A 487 -4.24 -12.01 25.95
N PRO A 488 -3.78 -11.43 27.09
CA PRO A 488 -4.68 -10.77 28.04
C PRO A 488 -5.44 -9.58 27.43
N ILE A 489 -4.78 -8.83 26.53
CA ILE A 489 -5.38 -7.67 25.86
C ILE A 489 -6.40 -8.10 24.82
N ALA A 490 -6.08 -9.15 24.04
CA ALA A 490 -6.97 -9.74 23.07
C ALA A 490 -8.23 -10.32 23.74
N GLU A 491 -8.06 -11.02 24.86
CA GLU A 491 -9.17 -11.58 25.64
C GLU A 491 -10.12 -10.49 26.11
N GLU A 492 -9.59 -9.42 26.70
CA GLU A 492 -10.42 -8.32 27.16
C GLU A 492 -11.11 -7.59 25.99
N LEU A 493 -10.43 -7.42 24.85
CA LEU A 493 -11.02 -6.89 23.64
C LEU A 493 -12.19 -7.75 23.14
N PHE A 494 -12.00 -9.07 23.02
CA PHE A 494 -13.03 -9.97 22.52
C PHE A 494 -14.24 -10.07 23.46
N TYR A 495 -14.00 -10.07 24.77
CA TYR A 495 -15.06 -10.01 25.78
C TYR A 495 -15.95 -8.76 25.58
N GLN A 496 -15.31 -7.61 25.38
CA GLN A 496 -16.02 -6.37 25.13
C GLN A 496 -16.75 -6.39 23.78
N LEU A 497 -16.14 -6.90 22.71
CA LEU A 497 -16.82 -7.05 21.43
C LEU A 497 -18.08 -7.93 21.53
N LEU A 498 -18.02 -9.01 22.33
CA LEU A 498 -19.16 -9.89 22.61
C LEU A 498 -20.30 -9.16 23.32
N LEU A 499 -19.99 -8.34 24.32
CA LEU A 499 -21.00 -7.56 25.05
C LEU A 499 -21.54 -6.38 24.25
N PHE A 500 -20.68 -5.57 23.61
CA PHE A 500 -21.08 -4.34 22.92
C PHE A 500 -21.76 -4.59 21.56
N ASN A 501 -21.47 -5.72 20.90
CA ASN A 501 -22.13 -6.13 19.65
C ASN A 501 -23.15 -7.26 19.85
N PHE A 502 -23.57 -7.52 21.10
CA PHE A 502 -24.53 -8.57 21.43
C PHE A 502 -25.74 -8.62 20.49
N GLY A 503 -26.02 -9.79 19.89
CA GLY A 503 -27.10 -10.00 18.93
C GLY A 503 -26.84 -9.50 17.50
N ASN A 504 -25.62 -9.04 17.19
CA ASN A 504 -25.29 -8.40 15.91
C ASN A 504 -24.03 -8.99 15.22
N PHE A 505 -23.71 -10.25 15.49
CA PHE A 505 -22.54 -10.90 14.89
C PHE A 505 -22.84 -11.42 13.49
N GLU A 506 -21.83 -11.44 12.61
CA GLU A 506 -21.86 -12.28 11.42
C GLU A 506 -21.43 -13.71 11.80
N ARG A 507 -21.66 -14.70 10.92
CA ARG A 507 -21.27 -16.10 11.18
C ARG A 507 -20.01 -16.46 10.39
N LEU A 508 -19.06 -17.14 11.05
CA LEU A 508 -17.97 -17.87 10.41
C LEU A 508 -18.47 -19.29 10.14
N THR A 509 -18.60 -19.67 8.87
CA THR A 509 -19.09 -21.01 8.49
C THR A 509 -17.93 -21.99 8.38
N LEU A 510 -18.10 -23.16 8.99
CA LEU A 510 -17.23 -24.31 8.77
C LEU A 510 -17.56 -24.90 7.39
N SER A 511 -16.52 -25.33 6.66
CA SER A 511 -16.67 -26.02 5.37
C SER A 511 -17.42 -27.35 5.53
N GLU A 512 -17.13 -28.06 6.62
CA GLU A 512 -17.80 -29.28 7.02
C GLU A 512 -18.30 -29.14 8.46
N PRO A 513 -19.57 -29.54 8.77
CA PRO A 513 -20.06 -29.54 10.14
C PRO A 513 -19.23 -30.48 11.02
N LEU A 514 -18.83 -30.02 12.19
CA LEU A 514 -18.00 -30.79 13.11
C LEU A 514 -18.86 -31.49 14.17
N ASP A 515 -18.70 -32.80 14.32
CA ASP A 515 -19.37 -33.58 15.36
C ASP A 515 -18.87 -33.18 16.75
N LEU A 516 -19.76 -32.63 17.58
CA LEU A 516 -19.42 -32.20 18.94
C LEU A 516 -19.00 -33.37 19.81
N LYS A 517 -19.55 -34.58 19.64
CA LYS A 517 -19.16 -35.72 20.46
C LYS A 517 -17.68 -36.05 20.24
N ARG A 518 -17.24 -36.09 18.98
CA ARG A 518 -15.82 -36.28 18.63
C ARG A 518 -14.92 -35.16 19.15
N LEU A 519 -15.37 -33.91 19.11
CA LEU A 519 -14.62 -32.79 19.67
C LEU A 519 -14.49 -32.88 21.19
N VAL A 520 -15.53 -33.31 21.90
CA VAL A 520 -15.49 -33.48 23.35
C VAL A 520 -14.54 -34.61 23.73
N HIS A 521 -14.56 -35.74 23.04
CA HIS A 521 -13.56 -36.80 23.24
C HIS A 521 -12.13 -36.29 23.07
N ALA A 522 -11.85 -35.57 21.97
CA ALA A 522 -10.54 -35.00 21.72
C ALA A 522 -10.12 -33.98 22.80
N GLY A 523 -11.06 -33.33 23.47
CA GLY A 523 -10.78 -32.41 24.58
C GLY A 523 -10.61 -33.13 25.92
N LEU A 524 -11.35 -34.21 26.19
CA LEU A 524 -11.21 -35.03 27.40
C LEU A 524 -9.86 -35.78 27.41
N ASP A 525 -9.35 -36.13 26.22
CA ASP A 525 -8.01 -36.70 26.04
C ASP A 525 -6.88 -35.70 26.35
N ASP A 526 -7.17 -34.38 26.35
CA ASP A 526 -6.20 -33.34 26.69
C ASP A 526 -6.03 -33.25 28.22
N PRO A 527 -4.80 -33.37 28.75
CA PRO A 527 -4.52 -33.23 30.19
C PRO A 527 -5.01 -31.90 30.78
N ALA A 528 -5.16 -30.85 29.97
CA ALA A 528 -5.64 -29.54 30.40
C ALA A 528 -7.15 -29.52 30.73
N SER A 529 -7.90 -30.57 30.37
CA SER A 529 -9.32 -30.72 30.75
C SER A 529 -9.51 -31.03 32.24
N GLY A 530 -8.49 -31.59 32.89
CA GLY A 530 -8.58 -32.06 34.26
C GLY A 530 -9.44 -33.32 34.44
N TYR A 531 -9.88 -33.95 33.35
CA TYR A 531 -10.64 -35.20 33.38
C TYR A 531 -9.81 -36.35 33.93
N THR A 532 -10.41 -37.13 34.81
CA THR A 532 -9.87 -38.37 35.35
C THR A 532 -10.85 -39.50 35.15
N GLU A 533 -10.38 -40.75 35.12
CA GLU A 533 -11.25 -41.92 35.06
C GLU A 533 -12.23 -42.02 36.25
N GLU A 534 -12.02 -41.22 37.31
CA GLU A 534 -12.90 -41.10 38.47
C GLU A 534 -14.17 -40.26 38.18
N ASP A 535 -14.16 -39.41 37.15
CA ASP A 535 -15.30 -38.56 36.75
C ASP A 535 -16.39 -39.32 35.95
N GLY A 536 -16.16 -40.62 35.72
CA GLY A 536 -17.05 -41.51 34.96
C GLY A 536 -16.58 -41.76 33.52
N PRO A 537 -17.28 -42.62 32.76
CA PRO A 537 -16.88 -42.97 31.40
C PRO A 537 -16.98 -41.76 30.45
N ALA A 538 -15.90 -41.49 29.72
CA ALA A 538 -15.78 -40.35 28.81
C ALA A 538 -16.92 -40.26 27.77
N ASP A 539 -17.43 -41.40 27.30
CA ASP A 539 -18.57 -41.46 26.37
C ASP A 539 -19.87 -40.90 26.96
N GLU A 540 -20.18 -41.25 28.22
CA GLU A 540 -21.40 -40.76 28.88
C GLU A 540 -21.27 -39.26 29.19
N LEU A 541 -20.08 -38.82 29.61
CA LEU A 541 -19.81 -37.41 29.85
C LEU A 541 -19.91 -36.58 28.56
N ALA A 542 -19.40 -37.11 27.44
CA ALA A 542 -19.54 -36.48 26.13
C ALA A 542 -21.01 -36.36 25.71
N ASP A 543 -21.84 -37.39 25.94
CA ASP A 543 -23.27 -37.33 25.67
C ASP A 543 -23.99 -36.28 26.52
N VAL A 544 -23.64 -36.17 27.81
CA VAL A 544 -24.20 -35.14 28.71
C VAL A 544 -23.82 -33.72 28.23
N ILE A 545 -22.56 -33.51 27.85
CA ILE A 545 -22.07 -32.22 27.33
C ILE A 545 -22.80 -31.84 26.03
N VAL A 546 -22.91 -32.78 25.08
CA VAL A 546 -23.58 -32.54 23.80
C VAL A 546 -25.07 -32.24 24.02
N GLN A 547 -25.77 -33.02 24.86
CA GLN A 547 -27.17 -32.76 25.18
C GLN A 547 -27.39 -31.38 25.81
N LYS A 548 -26.51 -30.98 26.74
CA LYS A 548 -26.56 -29.64 27.36
C LYS A 548 -26.41 -28.54 26.31
N LEU A 549 -25.42 -28.64 25.42
CA LEU A 549 -25.18 -27.63 24.37
C LEU A 549 -26.30 -27.58 23.32
N VAL A 550 -26.84 -28.73 22.91
CA VAL A 550 -27.98 -28.80 21.99
C VAL A 550 -29.22 -28.16 22.61
N SER A 551 -29.48 -28.37 23.90
CA SER A 551 -30.59 -27.71 24.61
C SER A 551 -30.49 -26.18 24.63
N LYS A 552 -29.25 -25.65 24.62
CA LYS A 552 -28.96 -24.21 24.65
C LYS A 552 -28.67 -23.62 23.27
N ALA A 553 -28.65 -24.43 22.21
CA ALA A 553 -28.38 -24.02 20.83
C ALA A 553 -29.27 -22.87 20.31
N PRO A 554 -30.58 -22.77 20.66
CA PRO A 554 -31.40 -21.64 20.23
C PRO A 554 -30.89 -20.29 20.73
N VAL A 555 -30.43 -20.22 21.97
CA VAL A 555 -29.89 -18.99 22.60
C VAL A 555 -28.58 -18.58 21.93
N LEU A 556 -27.69 -19.57 21.71
CA LEU A 556 -26.41 -19.38 21.02
C LEU A 556 -26.58 -18.87 19.59
N ARG A 557 -27.57 -19.42 18.88
CA ARG A 557 -27.91 -19.02 17.51
C ARG A 557 -28.50 -17.61 17.48
N GLU A 558 -29.41 -17.28 18.39
CA GLU A 558 -30.10 -15.98 18.39
C GLU A 558 -29.16 -14.81 18.72
N TYR A 559 -28.27 -14.97 19.71
CA TYR A 559 -27.49 -13.86 20.23
C TYR A 559 -26.05 -13.81 19.70
N TYR A 560 -25.45 -14.96 19.40
CA TYR A 560 -24.04 -15.05 19.00
C TYR A 560 -23.85 -15.56 17.58
N ASN A 561 -24.91 -15.98 16.87
CA ASN A 561 -24.81 -16.64 15.57
C ASN A 561 -23.90 -17.89 15.57
N LEU A 562 -23.81 -18.55 16.74
CA LEU A 562 -23.19 -19.85 16.91
C LEU A 562 -24.27 -20.91 16.66
N SER A 563 -24.10 -21.70 15.61
CA SER A 563 -25.11 -22.68 15.18
C SER A 563 -24.65 -24.09 15.48
N ILE A 564 -25.40 -24.75 16.37
CA ILE A 564 -25.34 -26.19 16.61
C ILE A 564 -26.62 -26.81 16.05
N ARG A 565 -26.49 -27.90 15.28
CA ARG A 565 -27.59 -28.65 14.69
C ARG A 565 -28.17 -29.63 15.73
N GLU A 566 -29.42 -30.04 15.54
CA GLU A 566 -30.15 -30.90 16.50
C GLU A 566 -29.50 -32.28 16.72
N ASP A 567 -28.68 -32.72 15.78
CA ASP A 567 -27.91 -33.97 15.84
C ASP A 567 -26.51 -33.79 16.43
N GLY A 568 -26.22 -32.64 17.04
CA GLY A 568 -24.94 -32.41 17.73
C GLY A 568 -23.79 -31.96 16.83
N CYS A 569 -24.05 -31.52 15.60
CA CYS A 569 -23.01 -30.97 14.71
C CYS A 569 -22.87 -29.45 14.84
N LEU A 570 -21.65 -28.93 14.99
CA LEU A 570 -21.32 -27.51 14.97
C LEU A 570 -21.15 -27.01 13.52
N GLU A 571 -21.90 -25.99 13.12
CA GLU A 571 -21.87 -25.43 11.75
C GLU A 571 -21.16 -24.07 11.66
N SER A 572 -21.26 -23.24 12.70
CA SER A 572 -20.69 -21.90 12.67
C SER A 572 -20.32 -21.34 14.03
N LEU A 573 -19.34 -20.44 14.00
CA LEU A 573 -18.87 -19.64 15.12
C LEU A 573 -19.19 -18.15 14.92
N PRO A 574 -19.24 -17.33 15.99
CA PRO A 574 -19.37 -15.89 15.87
C PRO A 574 -18.17 -15.26 15.13
N LYS A 575 -18.42 -14.33 14.21
CA LYS A 575 -17.39 -13.47 13.65
C LYS A 575 -17.23 -12.22 14.52
N LEU A 576 -16.15 -12.16 15.31
CA LEU A 576 -15.89 -11.03 16.22
C LEU A 576 -15.16 -9.86 15.57
N LEU A 577 -14.24 -10.13 14.63
CA LEU A 577 -13.47 -9.13 13.89
C LEU A 577 -13.34 -9.52 12.41
N ASP A 578 -13.30 -8.51 11.54
CA ASP A 578 -13.03 -8.70 10.11
C ASP A 578 -11.58 -9.17 9.91
N ASN A 579 -11.36 -10.15 9.03
CA ASN A 579 -10.04 -10.73 8.74
C ASN A 579 -9.33 -11.36 9.96
N TYR A 580 -10.08 -11.71 11.01
CA TYR A 580 -9.57 -12.48 12.14
C TYR A 580 -10.24 -13.86 12.19
N ILE A 581 -9.44 -14.92 12.27
CA ILE A 581 -9.93 -16.30 12.41
C ILE A 581 -9.24 -16.94 13.63
N PRO A 582 -10.00 -17.40 14.65
CA PRO A 582 -9.43 -18.06 15.82
C PRO A 582 -8.84 -19.43 15.44
N SER A 583 -7.93 -19.93 16.27
CA SER A 583 -7.34 -21.25 16.05
C SER A 583 -8.31 -22.37 16.38
N LEU A 584 -8.60 -23.22 15.40
CA LEU A 584 -9.44 -24.39 15.60
C LEU A 584 -8.81 -25.46 16.49
N VAL A 585 -7.49 -25.41 16.72
CA VAL A 585 -6.78 -26.35 17.61
C VAL A 585 -7.34 -26.29 19.04
N PHE A 586 -7.82 -25.13 19.48
CA PHE A 586 -8.39 -24.96 20.82
C PHE A 586 -9.91 -25.19 20.88
N LEU A 587 -10.53 -25.58 19.76
CA LEU A 587 -11.98 -25.80 19.67
C LEU A 587 -12.46 -26.95 20.60
N PRO A 588 -11.77 -28.10 20.70
CA PRO A 588 -12.15 -29.17 21.64
C PRO A 588 -12.30 -28.68 23.09
N MET A 589 -11.27 -28.01 23.59
CA MET A 589 -11.27 -27.44 24.95
C MET A 589 -12.33 -26.36 25.13
N TYR A 590 -12.56 -25.52 24.11
CA TYR A 590 -13.61 -24.51 24.16
C TYR A 590 -15.00 -25.15 24.30
N VAL A 591 -15.30 -26.23 23.57
CA VAL A 591 -16.59 -26.93 23.64
C VAL A 591 -16.85 -27.49 25.04
N ILE A 592 -15.83 -28.07 25.69
CA ILE A 592 -15.95 -28.57 27.07
C ILE A 592 -16.25 -27.41 28.03
N ARG A 593 -15.48 -26.32 27.95
CA ARG A 593 -15.65 -25.16 28.83
C ARG A 593 -16.99 -24.46 28.65
N LEU A 594 -17.56 -24.47 27.44
CA LEU A 594 -18.92 -23.99 27.21
C LEU A 594 -19.97 -24.79 27.99
N ALA A 595 -19.74 -26.07 28.25
CA ALA A 595 -20.67 -26.91 29.00
C ALA A 595 -20.41 -26.92 30.50
N THR A 596 -19.15 -26.81 30.94
CA THR A 596 -18.75 -26.89 32.35
C THR A 596 -18.67 -25.53 33.04
N ASP A 597 -18.06 -24.53 32.40
CA ASP A 597 -17.65 -23.27 33.05
C ASP A 597 -18.67 -22.14 32.81
N VAL A 598 -19.57 -22.33 31.85
CA VAL A 598 -20.67 -21.39 31.60
C VAL A 598 -21.83 -21.69 32.54
N GLU A 599 -22.24 -20.67 33.28
CA GLU A 599 -23.42 -20.72 34.15
C GLU A 599 -24.67 -20.56 33.30
N TRP A 600 -25.60 -21.53 33.30
CA TRP A 600 -26.75 -21.52 32.38
C TRP A 600 -28.09 -21.18 33.04
N GLU A 601 -28.10 -20.99 34.35
CA GLU A 601 -29.30 -20.75 35.14
C GLU A 601 -29.64 -19.26 35.27
N GLU A 602 -28.65 -18.42 35.59
CA GLU A 602 -28.84 -16.99 35.76
C GLU A 602 -28.49 -16.22 34.47
N GLU A 603 -29.43 -15.43 33.94
CA GLU A 603 -29.28 -14.74 32.64
C GLU A 603 -28.01 -13.86 32.57
N GLN A 604 -27.76 -13.06 33.59
CA GLN A 604 -26.62 -12.13 33.59
C GLN A 604 -25.29 -12.88 33.68
N GLU A 605 -25.18 -13.85 34.58
CA GLU A 605 -23.97 -14.67 34.74
C GLU A 605 -23.74 -15.56 33.53
N CYS A 606 -24.79 -16.04 32.88
CA CYS A 606 -24.71 -16.78 31.62
C CYS A 606 -24.04 -15.97 30.53
N PHE A 607 -24.52 -14.74 30.27
CA PHE A 607 -23.91 -13.90 29.25
C PHE A 607 -22.48 -13.48 29.62
N ARG A 608 -22.19 -13.27 30.92
CA ARG A 608 -20.85 -12.93 31.41
C ARG A 608 -19.86 -14.08 31.19
N THR A 609 -20.17 -15.27 31.72
CA THR A 609 -19.31 -16.46 31.66
C THR A 609 -19.16 -16.97 30.23
N PHE A 610 -20.24 -17.04 29.45
CA PHE A 610 -20.17 -17.39 28.02
C PHE A 610 -19.27 -16.43 27.23
N SER A 611 -19.42 -15.12 27.46
CA SER A 611 -18.60 -14.13 26.75
C SER A 611 -17.13 -14.22 27.16
N ARG A 612 -16.83 -14.53 28.43
CA ARG A 612 -15.46 -14.74 28.91
C ARG A 612 -14.83 -15.98 28.30
N GLU A 613 -15.53 -17.11 28.30
CA GLU A 613 -15.01 -18.36 27.72
C GLU A 613 -14.79 -18.24 26.21
N THR A 614 -15.71 -17.58 25.50
CA THR A 614 -15.55 -17.30 24.07
C THR A 614 -14.39 -16.34 23.81
N ALA A 615 -14.23 -15.31 24.63
CA ALA A 615 -13.11 -14.39 24.50
C ALA A 615 -11.75 -15.07 24.74
N HIS A 616 -11.68 -15.97 25.72
CA HIS A 616 -10.50 -16.76 26.02
C HIS A 616 -10.16 -17.73 24.89
N PHE A 617 -11.15 -18.37 24.25
CA PHE A 617 -10.92 -19.16 23.04
C PHE A 617 -10.36 -18.32 21.89
N PHE A 618 -10.92 -17.14 21.64
CA PHE A 618 -10.45 -16.25 20.57
C PHE A 618 -9.10 -15.59 20.88
N SER A 619 -8.70 -15.45 22.14
CA SER A 619 -7.42 -14.83 22.51
C SER A 619 -6.21 -15.77 22.43
N ARG A 620 -6.45 -17.09 22.40
CA ARG A 620 -5.38 -18.11 22.42
C ARG A 620 -4.48 -18.04 21.18
N ILE A 621 -3.18 -18.08 21.43
CA ILE A 621 -2.15 -17.95 20.41
C ILE A 621 -1.89 -19.32 19.77
N ALA A 622 -2.16 -19.44 18.47
CA ALA A 622 -1.84 -20.65 17.71
C ALA A 622 -0.36 -20.65 17.31
N LEU A 623 0.39 -21.68 17.69
CA LEU A 623 1.77 -21.89 17.19
C LEU A 623 1.79 -22.34 15.71
N THR A 624 0.68 -22.86 15.20
CA THR A 624 0.56 -23.44 13.85
C THR A 624 0.52 -22.41 12.72
N LYS A 625 0.14 -21.15 12.98
CA LYS A 625 0.15 -20.09 11.96
C LYS A 625 1.59 -19.66 11.62
N PRO A 626 1.94 -19.37 10.35
CA PRO A 626 3.24 -18.81 9.99
C PRO A 626 3.50 -17.46 10.69
N GLU A 627 4.73 -17.23 11.14
CA GLU A 627 5.09 -16.04 11.93
C GLU A 627 4.80 -14.73 11.20
N LYS A 628 5.03 -14.69 9.88
CA LYS A 628 4.77 -13.51 9.04
C LYS A 628 3.28 -13.15 8.98
N GLU A 629 2.41 -14.15 8.89
CA GLU A 629 0.95 -13.97 8.84
C GLU A 629 0.43 -13.51 10.21
N TYR A 630 0.92 -14.13 11.28
CA TYR A 630 0.56 -13.75 12.65
C TYR A 630 0.98 -12.31 12.99
N ARG A 631 2.19 -11.88 12.60
CA ARG A 631 2.65 -10.50 12.75
C ARG A 631 1.75 -9.51 12.01
N TRP A 632 1.31 -9.87 10.80
CA TRP A 632 0.38 -9.04 10.03
C TRP A 632 -0.98 -8.91 10.71
N GLU A 633 -1.55 -10.02 11.22
CA GLU A 633 -2.79 -10.02 12.00
C GLU A 633 -2.69 -9.11 13.24
N LEU A 634 -1.57 -9.17 13.98
CA LEU A 634 -1.37 -8.32 15.15
C LEU A 634 -1.34 -6.83 14.79
N GLU A 635 -0.54 -6.44 13.80
CA GLU A 635 -0.34 -5.04 13.42
C GLU A 635 -1.56 -4.43 12.72
N HIS A 636 -2.23 -5.18 11.84
CA HIS A 636 -3.24 -4.65 10.93
C HIS A 636 -4.68 -4.99 11.32
N VAL A 637 -4.90 -5.97 12.20
CA VAL A 637 -6.24 -6.39 12.62
C VAL A 637 -6.43 -6.18 14.12
N LEU A 638 -5.61 -6.81 14.96
CA LEU A 638 -5.84 -6.84 16.41
C LEU A 638 -5.53 -5.49 17.09
N TYR A 639 -4.33 -4.92 16.94
CA TYR A 639 -3.98 -3.65 17.59
C TYR A 639 -4.79 -2.45 17.09
N PRO A 640 -5.20 -2.38 15.80
CA PRO A 640 -6.19 -1.41 15.36
C PRO A 640 -7.56 -1.58 16.03
N ALA A 641 -8.00 -2.82 16.29
CA ALA A 641 -9.22 -3.08 17.04
C ALA A 641 -9.07 -2.70 18.53
N VAL A 642 -7.94 -3.01 19.17
CA VAL A 642 -7.58 -2.56 20.52
C VAL A 642 -7.69 -1.03 20.61
N ARG A 643 -7.09 -0.31 19.67
CA ARG A 643 -7.11 1.16 19.62
C ARG A 643 -8.51 1.75 19.55
N ASN A 644 -9.41 1.09 18.84
CA ASN A 644 -10.74 1.63 18.52
C ASN A 644 -11.82 1.21 19.52
N TYR A 645 -11.69 0.03 20.13
CA TYR A 645 -12.78 -0.59 20.89
C TYR A 645 -12.45 -0.92 22.35
N LEU A 646 -11.18 -1.11 22.71
CA LEU A 646 -10.82 -1.56 24.06
C LEU A 646 -11.07 -0.46 25.11
N ILE A 647 -11.77 -0.83 26.18
CA ILE A 647 -11.89 -0.11 27.44
C ILE A 647 -11.05 -0.88 28.47
N PRO A 648 -9.79 -0.54 28.69
CA PRO A 648 -8.89 -1.34 29.51
C PRO A 648 -9.30 -1.28 31.00
N PRO A 649 -9.54 -2.41 31.68
CA PRO A 649 -9.88 -2.45 33.10
C PRO A 649 -8.70 -2.04 33.98
N LYS A 650 -8.99 -1.53 35.18
CA LYS A 650 -7.96 -1.13 36.16
C LYS A 650 -7.02 -2.28 36.56
N GLU A 651 -7.51 -3.52 36.50
CA GLU A 651 -6.70 -4.70 36.79
C GLU A 651 -5.56 -4.94 35.79
N MET A 652 -5.64 -4.39 34.58
CA MET A 652 -4.55 -4.48 33.58
C MET A 652 -3.24 -3.81 34.04
N VAL A 653 -3.33 -2.84 34.96
CA VAL A 653 -2.14 -2.23 35.56
C VAL A 653 -1.44 -3.22 36.52
N LYS A 654 -2.22 -4.06 37.21
CA LYS A 654 -1.74 -4.97 38.26
C LYS A 654 -1.22 -6.29 37.70
N ASN A 655 -1.83 -6.79 36.63
CA ASN A 655 -1.49 -8.08 36.03
C ASN A 655 -0.27 -8.03 35.08
N GLY A 656 0.35 -6.84 34.91
CA GLY A 656 1.53 -6.66 34.05
C GLY A 656 1.25 -6.86 32.57
N SER A 657 0.00 -6.70 32.12
CA SER A 657 -0.36 -6.79 30.69
C SER A 657 0.24 -5.65 29.87
N LEU A 658 0.49 -4.51 30.52
CA LEU A 658 1.18 -3.37 29.94
C LEU A 658 2.29 -2.89 30.88
N LEU A 659 3.55 -3.12 30.50
CA LEU A 659 4.72 -2.76 31.28
C LEU A 659 5.42 -1.56 30.63
N GLN A 660 5.55 -0.44 31.36
CA GLN A 660 6.37 0.68 30.88
C GLN A 660 7.84 0.26 30.94
N LEU A 661 8.50 0.14 29.79
CA LEU A 661 9.92 -0.23 29.72
C LEU A 661 10.82 0.99 29.92
N ALA A 662 10.45 2.11 29.31
CA ALA A 662 11.30 3.30 29.32
C ALA A 662 10.50 4.57 29.04
N SER A 663 11.01 5.71 29.54
CA SER A 663 10.54 7.04 29.17
C SER A 663 11.66 7.80 28.47
N LEU A 664 11.36 8.45 27.36
CA LEU A 664 12.33 9.25 26.59
C LEU A 664 13.02 10.31 27.46
N PRO A 665 12.34 11.09 28.31
CA PRO A 665 13.04 12.08 29.14
C PRO A 665 14.03 11.46 30.15
N GLU A 666 13.78 10.25 30.65
CA GLU A 666 14.69 9.56 31.58
C GLU A 666 15.78 8.76 30.86
N LEU A 667 15.51 8.31 29.62
CA LEU A 667 16.51 7.70 28.75
C LEU A 667 17.60 8.70 28.33
N TYR A 668 17.32 10.01 28.38
CA TYR A 668 18.20 11.09 27.93
C TYR A 668 18.36 12.19 28.98
N ARG A 669 19.42 12.14 29.80
CA ARG A 669 19.86 13.30 30.59
C ARG A 669 20.99 14.02 29.85
N ILE A 670 20.67 15.13 29.19
CA ILE A 670 21.68 15.97 28.53
C ILE A 670 22.35 16.84 29.59
N THR A 671 23.51 16.40 30.06
CA THR A 671 24.43 17.24 30.85
C THR A 671 25.71 17.40 30.03
N GLY A 672 25.94 18.61 29.47
CA GLY A 672 27.20 19.05 28.86
C GLY A 672 27.96 18.01 28.03
N PHE A 673 27.83 18.06 26.70
CA PHE A 673 28.57 17.27 25.69
C PHE A 673 28.61 15.74 25.87
N SER A 674 27.86 15.19 26.82
CA SER A 674 27.67 13.75 27.04
C SER A 674 26.17 13.43 27.12
N VAL A 675 25.73 12.44 26.35
CA VAL A 675 24.39 11.84 26.48
C VAL A 675 24.57 10.53 27.24
N ARG A 676 23.97 10.43 28.43
CA ARG A 676 23.95 9.17 29.19
C ARG A 676 22.59 8.50 29.03
N PHE A 677 22.61 7.20 28.77
CA PHE A 677 21.44 6.34 28.68
C PHE A 677 21.33 5.51 29.95
N GLY A 678 20.22 5.66 30.68
CA GLY A 678 19.87 4.77 31.78
C GLY A 678 18.74 3.86 31.33
N VAL A 679 18.99 2.56 31.22
CA VAL A 679 17.93 1.55 31.04
C VAL A 679 17.95 0.68 32.28
N GLN A 680 16.89 0.76 33.09
CA GLN A 680 16.74 -0.08 34.27
C GLN A 680 15.98 -1.34 33.86
N VAL A 681 16.73 -2.33 33.37
CA VAL A 681 16.17 -3.61 32.91
C VAL A 681 16.03 -4.52 34.12
N GLY A 682 14.87 -4.52 34.76
CA GLY A 682 14.53 -5.48 35.82
C GLY A 682 14.09 -6.82 35.25
N LEU A 683 14.95 -7.52 34.50
CA LEU A 683 14.61 -8.80 33.86
C LEU A 683 15.60 -9.88 34.24
N HIS A 684 15.07 -11.03 34.68
CA HIS A 684 15.81 -12.20 35.15
C HIS A 684 16.49 -13.00 34.02
N GLU A 685 16.24 -12.68 32.74
CA GLU A 685 16.78 -13.42 31.60
C GLU A 685 17.70 -12.59 30.68
N PRO A 686 18.96 -13.02 30.45
CA PRO A 686 19.96 -12.25 29.71
C PRO A 686 19.71 -12.21 28.20
N LEU A 687 19.03 -13.19 27.61
CA LEU A 687 18.70 -13.19 26.17
C LEU A 687 17.64 -12.13 25.84
N PHE A 688 16.65 -12.01 26.71
CA PHE A 688 15.55 -11.05 26.60
C PHE A 688 16.04 -9.60 26.72
N ALA A 689 17.01 -9.36 27.61
CA ALA A 689 17.66 -8.06 27.73
C ALA A 689 18.37 -7.63 26.43
N VAL A 690 18.94 -8.56 25.66
CA VAL A 690 19.67 -8.26 24.41
C VAL A 690 18.72 -7.88 23.27
N VAL A 691 17.62 -8.60 23.08
CA VAL A 691 16.63 -8.31 22.02
C VAL A 691 15.91 -6.99 22.28
N VAL A 692 15.51 -6.75 23.54
CA VAL A 692 14.93 -5.48 23.96
C VAL A 692 15.94 -4.35 23.81
N LEU A 693 17.22 -4.59 24.13
CA LEU A 693 18.28 -3.60 23.88
C LEU A 693 18.45 -3.30 22.40
N ASP A 694 18.38 -4.28 21.50
CA ASP A 694 18.60 -4.08 20.07
C ASP A 694 17.47 -3.27 19.42
N VAL A 695 16.22 -3.59 19.80
CA VAL A 695 15.04 -2.83 19.35
C VAL A 695 15.04 -1.42 19.95
N ILE A 696 15.40 -1.27 21.23
CA ILE A 696 15.57 0.05 21.85
C ILE A 696 16.71 0.81 21.18
N LEU A 697 17.86 0.18 20.88
CA LEU A 697 19.02 0.82 20.24
C LEU A 697 18.72 1.25 18.81
N GLN A 698 18.01 0.45 18.02
CA GLN A 698 17.55 0.85 16.68
C GLN A 698 16.59 2.05 16.75
N HIS A 699 15.64 2.02 17.68
CA HIS A 699 14.67 3.12 17.85
C HIS A 699 15.34 4.39 18.43
N VAL A 700 16.28 4.23 19.36
CA VAL A 700 17.12 5.28 19.96
C VAL A 700 18.04 5.89 18.91
N HIS A 701 18.68 5.08 18.08
CA HIS A 701 19.51 5.55 16.97
C HIS A 701 18.69 6.41 16.02
N HIS A 702 17.52 5.90 15.60
CA HIS A 702 16.61 6.64 14.75
C HIS A 702 16.15 7.97 15.38
N LEU A 703 15.78 7.96 16.66
CA LEU A 703 15.29 9.15 17.34
C LEU A 703 16.39 10.18 17.69
N VAL A 704 17.60 9.72 18.04
CA VAL A 704 18.79 10.57 18.26
C VAL A 704 19.20 11.24 16.96
N VAL A 705 19.23 10.50 15.84
CA VAL A 705 19.50 11.06 14.52
C VAL A 705 18.47 12.13 14.16
N VAL A 706 17.19 11.88 14.45
CA VAL A 706 16.09 12.85 14.22
C VAL A 706 16.20 14.09 15.13
N LEU A 707 16.52 13.91 16.42
CA LEU A 707 16.65 15.01 17.40
C LEU A 707 17.93 15.85 17.18
N PHE A 708 19.06 15.23 16.85
CA PHE A 708 20.32 15.93 16.53
C PHE A 708 20.21 16.69 15.20
N ARG A 709 19.55 16.12 14.17
CA ARG A 709 19.26 16.83 12.91
C ARG A 709 18.38 18.07 13.10
N ARG A 710 17.47 18.06 14.08
CA ARG A 710 16.61 19.22 14.39
C ARG A 710 17.33 20.32 15.19
N ARG A 711 18.35 20.01 15.99
CA ARG A 711 18.96 20.96 16.94
C ARG A 711 20.29 21.56 16.47
N LEU A 712 21.04 20.86 15.61
CA LEU A 712 22.24 21.39 14.96
C LEU A 712 21.89 21.80 13.53
N HIS A 713 21.62 23.08 13.30
CA HIS A 713 21.58 23.67 11.96
C HIS A 713 22.99 23.66 11.31
N ALA A 714 23.60 22.48 11.09
CA ALA A 714 24.97 22.37 10.59
C ALA A 714 25.14 21.29 9.51
N ARG A 715 25.73 21.70 8.39
CA ARG A 715 25.93 21.01 7.11
C ARG A 715 26.97 19.86 7.13
N ARG A 716 26.94 18.89 8.05
CA ARG A 716 27.88 17.74 8.00
C ARG A 716 27.24 16.39 8.40
N PRO A 717 27.68 15.27 7.81
CA PRO A 717 27.17 13.94 8.13
C PRO A 717 27.60 13.53 9.55
N VAL A 718 26.68 12.95 10.31
CA VAL A 718 26.99 12.22 11.54
C VAL A 718 27.33 10.81 11.09
N GLU A 719 28.60 10.42 11.14
CA GLU A 719 29.04 9.04 10.87
C GLU A 719 28.75 8.12 12.07
N ASP A 720 28.59 6.82 11.78
CA ASP A 720 28.17 5.74 12.68
C ASP A 720 28.90 5.73 14.03
N VAL A 721 28.13 5.50 15.10
CA VAL A 721 28.61 5.47 16.48
C VAL A 721 28.94 4.03 16.89
N PRO A 722 30.20 3.72 17.27
CA PRO A 722 30.54 2.37 17.74
C PRO A 722 30.05 2.15 19.18
N VAL A 723 29.43 1.00 19.43
CA VAL A 723 28.97 0.56 20.76
C VAL A 723 30.07 -0.28 21.44
N VAL A 724 30.53 0.13 22.62
CA VAL A 724 31.49 -0.65 23.43
C VAL A 724 30.79 -1.18 24.68
N ARG A 725 30.76 -2.50 24.86
CA ARG A 725 30.27 -3.15 26.10
C ARG A 725 31.40 -3.25 27.12
N ARG A 726 31.15 -2.82 28.37
CA ARG A 726 31.94 -3.23 29.55
C ARG A 726 31.03 -3.90 30.57
N GLN A 727 31.60 -4.86 31.29
CA GLN A 727 30.92 -5.70 32.27
C GLN A 727 30.53 -4.92 33.54
N VAL A 728 29.37 -5.32 34.10
CA VAL A 728 28.78 -5.02 35.41
C VAL A 728 27.94 -3.72 35.53
N ASP A 729 26.64 -3.95 35.70
CA ASP A 729 25.52 -3.13 36.23
C ASP A 729 25.18 -1.72 35.71
N GLN A 730 26.02 -1.04 34.93
CA GLN A 730 25.60 0.16 34.20
C GLN A 730 26.33 0.28 32.87
N LEU A 731 25.56 0.32 31.77
CA LEU A 731 26.13 0.56 30.44
C LEU A 731 26.30 2.07 30.21
N ILE A 732 27.55 2.55 30.09
CA ILE A 732 27.86 3.93 29.73
C ILE A 732 28.29 3.97 28.27
N VAL A 733 27.48 4.59 27.39
CA VAL A 733 27.86 4.87 26.00
C VAL A 733 28.62 6.20 25.96
N GLN A 734 29.90 6.18 25.56
CA GLN A 734 30.74 7.37 25.45
C GLN A 734 31.06 7.65 23.97
N LEU A 735 30.51 8.75 23.44
CA LEU A 735 30.76 9.21 22.07
C LEU A 735 32.14 9.87 21.95
N ARG A 736 32.99 9.36 21.04
CA ARG A 736 34.27 9.98 20.66
C ARG A 736 34.16 10.53 19.22
N LEU A 737 34.19 11.84 19.06
CA LEU A 737 34.16 12.51 17.76
C LEU A 737 35.57 12.52 17.12
N GLY A 738 35.69 11.99 15.90
CA GLY A 738 36.94 11.93 15.15
C GLY A 738 37.34 13.28 14.50
N GLY A 739 38.50 13.81 14.89
CA GLY A 739 39.65 13.78 13.98
C GLY A 739 39.85 14.81 12.88
N ALA A 740 39.33 16.04 12.93
CA ALA A 740 39.81 17.12 12.05
C ALA A 740 39.74 18.52 12.68
N HIS A 741 40.31 18.68 13.88
CA HIS A 741 40.84 19.97 14.38
C HIS A 741 41.73 19.82 15.64
N LEU A 742 42.15 18.60 16.01
CA LEU A 742 42.95 18.38 17.23
C LEU A 742 44.41 18.88 17.15
N ARG A 743 44.97 19.10 15.95
CA ARG A 743 46.36 19.63 15.80
C ARG A 743 46.50 21.11 16.11
N GLN A 744 45.41 21.87 16.17
CA GLN A 744 45.45 23.31 16.44
C GLN A 744 45.20 23.66 17.91
N ILE A 745 44.81 22.69 18.73
CA ILE A 745 44.44 22.91 20.14
C ILE A 745 45.43 22.25 21.11
N LEU A 746 46.12 21.18 20.72
CA LEU A 746 47.02 20.44 21.61
C LEU A 746 48.42 20.40 21.01
N GLY A 747 49.22 21.41 21.32
CA GLY A 747 50.66 21.35 21.09
C GLY A 747 51.27 20.24 21.94
N GLY A 748 52.13 19.43 21.33
CA GLY A 748 53.00 18.49 22.07
C GLY A 748 52.86 17.04 21.63
N GLU A 749 54.02 16.45 21.33
CA GLU A 749 54.25 15.11 20.80
C GLU A 749 53.97 14.00 21.83
N ARG A 750 53.20 12.99 21.43
CA ARG A 750 53.52 11.56 21.56
C ARG A 750 52.37 10.71 21.00
N ALA A 751 52.66 10.08 19.86
CA ALA A 751 51.97 8.90 19.35
C ALA A 751 52.13 7.75 20.36
N GLU A 752 51.15 6.86 20.54
CA GLU A 752 51.03 5.51 19.94
C GLU A 752 50.09 4.73 20.89
N GLN A 753 49.26 3.72 20.56
CA GLN A 753 49.45 2.55 19.68
C GLN A 753 48.10 1.80 19.51
N GLN A 754 47.89 1.24 18.30
CA GLN A 754 47.23 -0.02 17.86
C GLN A 754 46.20 -0.77 18.76
N ALA A 755 45.18 -1.47 18.25
CA ALA A 755 45.20 -2.38 17.09
C ALA A 755 43.82 -2.51 16.39
N VAL A 756 43.91 -2.77 15.09
CA VAL A 756 42.85 -3.07 14.12
C VAL A 756 42.42 -4.53 14.27
N LEU A 757 41.11 -4.81 14.20
CA LEU A 757 40.56 -6.09 13.75
C LEU A 757 39.25 -5.84 12.99
N GLU A 758 39.22 -6.34 11.76
CA GLU A 758 38.27 -6.02 10.69
C GLU A 758 36.97 -6.87 10.71
N HIS A 759 35.89 -6.25 10.22
CA HIS A 759 34.68 -6.77 9.57
C HIS A 759 34.21 -8.22 9.85
N THR A 760 33.07 -8.35 10.53
CA THR A 760 32.18 -9.53 10.43
C THR A 760 30.71 -9.12 10.52
N THR A 761 29.89 -9.64 9.60
CA THR A 761 28.42 -9.50 9.61
C THR A 761 27.79 -10.46 10.63
N PHE A 762 26.63 -10.07 11.20
CA PHE A 762 25.88 -10.77 12.25
C PHE A 762 25.65 -12.28 11.96
N ALA A 763 25.57 -12.67 10.68
CA ALA A 763 25.43 -14.06 10.25
C ALA A 763 26.65 -14.96 10.57
N ARG A 764 27.88 -14.42 10.66
CA ARG A 764 29.08 -15.17 11.07
C ARG A 764 29.25 -15.27 12.58
N LEU A 765 28.62 -14.39 13.35
CA LEU A 765 28.64 -14.45 14.81
C LEU A 765 27.76 -15.60 15.34
N ILE A 766 26.67 -15.91 14.64
CA ILE A 766 25.78 -17.05 14.97
C ILE A 766 26.46 -18.41 14.76
N GLN A 767 27.35 -18.54 13.76
CA GLN A 767 28.16 -19.76 13.56
C GLN A 767 29.27 -19.94 14.61
N HIS A 768 29.67 -18.87 15.30
CA HIS A 768 30.73 -18.95 16.30
C HIS A 768 30.25 -19.40 17.68
N PHE A 769 28.94 -19.31 17.95
CA PHE A 769 28.30 -19.71 19.22
C PHE A 769 27.48 -21.01 19.12
N THR A 770 27.43 -21.64 17.95
CA THR A 770 26.81 -22.96 17.76
C THR A 770 27.46 -24.14 18.51
N PRO A 771 28.68 -24.09 19.09
CA PRO A 771 29.20 -25.24 19.84
C PRO A 771 28.61 -25.42 21.25
N PHE A 772 27.80 -24.50 21.78
CA PHE A 772 27.48 -24.48 23.22
C PHE A 772 26.08 -24.91 23.65
N TYR A 773 25.15 -25.26 22.74
CA TYR A 773 23.89 -25.91 23.10
C TYR A 773 23.45 -26.91 22.02
N PRO A 774 23.71 -28.22 22.21
CA PRO A 774 23.05 -29.25 21.43
C PRO A 774 21.65 -29.45 22.03
N HIS A 775 20.64 -29.60 21.18
CA HIS A 775 19.23 -29.85 21.51
C HIS A 775 18.42 -28.61 21.88
N THR A 776 17.77 -28.03 20.87
CA THR A 776 16.31 -27.87 20.82
C THR A 776 15.94 -27.50 19.39
N HIS A 777 15.07 -28.31 18.79
CA HIS A 777 14.62 -28.25 17.41
C HIS A 777 13.65 -27.10 17.14
#